data_AF-A0A662ZCL8-F1
#
_entry.id   AF-A0A662ZCL8-F1
#
_cell.length_a   1.000
_cell.length_b   1.000
_cell.length_c   1.000
_cell.angle_alpha   90.00
_cell.angle_beta   90.00
_cell.angle_gamma   90.00
#
_symmetry.space_group_name_H-M   'P 1'
#
loop_
_entity.id
_entity.type
_entity.pdbx_description
1 polymer ?
#
loop_
_entity_poly.entity_id
_entity_poly.type
_entity_poly.pdbx_seq_one_letter_code
_entity_poly.pdbx_strand_id
1 'polypeptide(L)'
;MTDKIQAFESIANSTMFGNRDVVVGQDNKVRLGNLVFSEKKTTNESTLKAFRQALSQKYGVFGEHAFDTTLGSRAQMKKSLRACDIKKTISNIEKVKGFRFKNEITRQLDTDPKFRELPPAARKTIRENLVQTPFTGINLETIKNENDLFDKVAERISNEIDNVIHDEDYKEEALGNVITDEHEIQDNEATGLKELKNTVQKKGTSVEDKIKTGVIGTGMQVNRSITNPIIFDKLKDNGVEPGYIYHHDWSLNDTRSLMMDFESDESRQILENLKNQNNKLKEACGTLPLREQIMLCGHAHPAVMSAIADYVIEKEMKNPESEMYKAFEKQFSYYEPENYRIVDENILKKTLFIQIRNAVLNIKDGPDYDKSPVFKHLTDRHILKLDYNENQRVKLKKAAHAGKFMRPERIVLNRKFGSLYRLTSAQKADDISAGAVTEALANDLSRIMGIPTQDLRIVRGKYSDGHPKIMLQAKYAEGYKDLEKGYIKNGRIVSPNGEKLEKLGKYKAFFLVTADRDGIGSRGQNKGFAKGKFFAIDPGHSLEGNGKYLEVDDNLTFKDTFGFSTKPRFNNFSIFDDDTRFAKLQGVINMRDMKESEKIQALFRDYRKSFDPHEEGISDTERALREKIISQIDVKEKEFNESLQKILNVSANQIHLYDDLENEGPAVQEKAIETIENLEKLTSPTTWVSKNGTVPLEHLQVNSETRVPWQAHVEGDSIVYHCDEPLSAAAKKMLEAFANNSGGVLEIAADGTAKLTVAKENRDKFFDTFSEKNVIRTTHPDESIERSNGGTGLVAAKNYKSHLSQIIIDNNVAPQAGFEIPQKLTVRIGDSDVIFEKKQYEDMIKETPEAQRPKSVNDLKEIIAARVNKGREIMKDVLNGNGFRHQATTRNVACLTLAFHAATMNKGEYNERGSFSVADPHGRLYQWLDSCKEIYTRTSTHAKNYHHETVDGHMNMPRGLDIPTGMGGLMGGMKTLHYFAIPLVQGQPRRLFLKTETHGIYNSTISAEEDQQSRSPGMQCRGRRSTDIKESILHCGSLATVFTRKGDGRGNRKEDFPNSIRVAMHNAASRLKQVGFKDEADKLIEGNNDGIFRKENGGIRKLLENMVKIQQTYADANDTVSSEKIAGIFSDLMLVIQDYADETQDGNKKRTGDIKNRIGNEVMLENEDFNFTNAPQNI
;
A
#
# COMPACT_ATOMS: atom_id res chain seq x y z
N MET A 1 -37.90 -0.41 44.09
CA MET A 1 -36.80 -0.89 43.23
C MET A 1 -35.51 -0.54 43.93
N THR A 2 -34.71 -1.53 44.32
CA THR A 2 -33.40 -1.29 44.93
C THR A 2 -32.54 -0.50 43.95
N ASP A 3 -31.95 0.59 44.42
CA ASP A 3 -31.05 1.43 43.64
C ASP A 3 -29.93 0.55 43.05
N LYS A 4 -29.92 0.38 41.73
CA LYS A 4 -29.08 -0.62 41.05
C LYS A 4 -27.59 -0.35 41.29
N ILE A 5 -27.21 0.90 41.52
CA ILE A 5 -25.84 1.26 41.88
C ILE A 5 -25.47 0.81 43.29
N GLN A 6 -26.43 0.79 44.23
CA GLN A 6 -26.25 0.29 45.59
C GLN A 6 -25.99 -1.22 45.58
N ALA A 7 -26.58 -1.94 44.61
CA ALA A 7 -26.25 -3.34 44.35
C ALA A 7 -24.81 -3.51 43.85
N PHE A 8 -24.32 -2.63 42.96
CA PHE A 8 -22.91 -2.62 42.54
C PHE A 8 -21.94 -2.28 43.68
N GLU A 9 -22.28 -1.28 44.51
CA GLU A 9 -21.50 -0.90 45.70
C GLU A 9 -21.42 -2.04 46.71
N SER A 10 -22.56 -2.61 47.07
CA SER A 10 -22.65 -3.71 48.04
C SER A 10 -21.81 -4.90 47.59
N ILE A 11 -21.87 -5.26 46.31
CA ILE A 11 -21.11 -6.38 45.75
C ILE A 11 -19.61 -6.06 45.65
N ALA A 12 -19.24 -4.83 45.27
CA ALA A 12 -17.83 -4.43 45.26
C ALA A 12 -17.23 -4.42 46.68
N ASN A 13 -18.02 -4.02 47.68
CA ASN A 13 -17.63 -3.99 49.08
C ASN A 13 -17.62 -5.38 49.74
N SER A 14 -18.42 -6.35 49.23
CA SER A 14 -18.47 -7.72 49.75
C SER A 14 -17.25 -8.58 49.38
N THR A 15 -16.22 -8.02 48.75
CA THR A 15 -14.99 -8.75 48.42
C THR A 15 -13.72 -7.96 48.77
N MET A 16 -12.75 -8.65 49.39
CA MET A 16 -11.41 -8.11 49.67
C MET A 16 -10.49 -8.13 48.43
N PHE A 17 -10.84 -8.90 47.39
CA PHE A 17 -10.06 -8.98 46.16
C PHE A 17 -10.52 -7.90 45.18
N GLY A 18 -9.81 -6.77 45.16
CA GLY A 18 -10.13 -5.66 44.26
C GLY A 18 -10.20 -6.04 42.77
N ASN A 19 -9.46 -7.07 42.35
CA ASN A 19 -9.47 -7.56 40.97
C ASN A 19 -10.64 -8.49 40.61
N ARG A 20 -11.53 -8.83 41.56
CA ARG A 20 -12.64 -9.74 41.31
C ARG A 20 -13.69 -9.09 40.40
N ASP A 21 -14.16 -9.84 39.43
CA ASP A 21 -15.16 -9.38 38.48
C ASP A 21 -16.52 -9.20 39.16
N VAL A 22 -17.32 -8.28 38.63
CA VAL A 22 -18.70 -7.99 38.98
C VAL A 22 -19.51 -8.11 37.72
N VAL A 23 -20.69 -8.74 37.80
CA VAL A 23 -21.47 -9.17 36.64
C VAL A 23 -22.95 -8.90 36.91
N VAL A 24 -23.65 -8.46 35.86
CA VAL A 24 -25.13 -8.46 35.83
C VAL A 24 -25.60 -9.76 35.19
N GLY A 25 -26.30 -10.59 35.96
CA GLY A 25 -26.88 -11.84 35.49
C GLY A 25 -28.04 -11.63 34.51
N GLN A 26 -28.50 -12.70 33.87
CA GLN A 26 -29.69 -12.68 32.99
C GLN A 26 -30.97 -12.28 33.74
N ASP A 27 -30.98 -12.49 35.06
CA ASP A 27 -32.00 -12.05 36.01
C ASP A 27 -31.86 -10.56 36.41
N ASN A 28 -30.98 -9.81 35.73
CA ASN A 28 -30.69 -8.41 35.97
C ASN A 28 -30.12 -8.10 37.38
N LYS A 29 -29.67 -9.11 38.12
CA LYS A 29 -29.06 -8.96 39.46
C LYS A 29 -27.55 -8.79 39.37
N VAL A 30 -27.01 -7.90 40.20
CA VAL A 30 -25.56 -7.69 40.34
C VAL A 30 -24.99 -8.75 41.28
N ARG A 31 -23.92 -9.42 40.86
CA ARG A 31 -23.23 -10.45 41.66
C ARG A 31 -21.72 -10.46 41.38
N LEU A 32 -20.97 -11.07 42.27
CA LEU A 32 -19.55 -11.34 42.02
C LEU A 32 -19.41 -12.34 40.87
N GLY A 33 -18.61 -11.97 39.88
CA GLY A 33 -18.18 -12.84 38.81
C GLY A 33 -17.04 -13.77 39.23
N ASN A 34 -16.54 -14.50 38.24
CA ASN A 34 -15.47 -15.46 38.39
C ASN A 34 -14.13 -14.80 38.79
N LEU A 35 -13.36 -15.47 39.64
CA LEU A 35 -12.07 -14.97 40.16
C LEU A 35 -10.91 -15.20 39.16
N VAL A 36 -11.02 -16.24 38.31
CA VAL A 36 -9.92 -16.75 37.47
C VAL A 36 -10.16 -16.49 35.97
N PHE A 37 -11.42 -16.41 35.54
CA PHE A 37 -11.80 -16.28 34.13
C PHE A 37 -12.80 -15.14 33.96
N SER A 38 -12.56 -14.23 33.03
CA SER A 38 -13.52 -13.18 32.67
C SER A 38 -14.79 -13.79 32.08
N GLU A 39 -15.93 -13.16 32.34
CA GLU A 39 -17.18 -13.48 31.64
C GLU A 39 -17.08 -13.23 30.12
N LYS A 40 -18.07 -13.75 29.37
CA LYS A 40 -18.21 -13.52 27.93
C LYS A 40 -18.30 -12.01 27.64
N LYS A 41 -17.73 -11.58 26.50
CA LYS A 41 -17.70 -10.16 26.09
C LYS A 41 -19.07 -9.48 26.12
N THR A 42 -20.13 -10.18 25.70
CA THR A 42 -21.52 -9.69 25.72
C THR A 42 -22.03 -9.44 27.13
N THR A 43 -21.69 -10.32 28.08
CA THR A 43 -22.01 -10.18 29.50
C THR A 43 -21.25 -9.02 30.14
N ASN A 44 -19.96 -8.87 29.82
CA ASN A 44 -19.14 -7.74 30.28
C ASN A 44 -19.67 -6.41 29.77
N GLU A 45 -19.99 -6.33 28.48
CA GLU A 45 -20.56 -5.14 27.84
C GLU A 45 -21.92 -4.78 28.46
N SER A 46 -22.78 -5.78 28.66
CA SER A 46 -24.07 -5.58 29.33
C SER A 46 -23.90 -5.11 30.78
N THR A 47 -22.92 -5.64 31.49
CA THR A 47 -22.60 -5.26 32.88
C THR A 47 -22.07 -3.83 32.96
N LEU A 48 -21.11 -3.47 32.12
CA LEU A 48 -20.56 -2.11 32.03
C LEU A 48 -21.64 -1.11 31.61
N LYS A 49 -22.49 -1.47 30.65
CA LYS A 49 -23.65 -0.66 30.24
C LYS A 49 -24.64 -0.49 31.39
N ALA A 50 -24.94 -1.56 32.12
CA ALA A 50 -25.81 -1.50 33.28
C ALA A 50 -25.21 -0.67 34.42
N PHE A 51 -23.88 -0.70 34.62
CA PHE A 51 -23.20 0.13 35.60
C PHE A 51 -23.19 1.61 35.18
N ARG A 52 -22.88 1.91 33.91
CA ARG A 52 -22.98 3.28 33.35
C ARG A 52 -24.40 3.81 33.46
N GLN A 53 -25.41 3.00 33.14
CA GLN A 53 -26.81 3.37 33.24
C GLN A 53 -27.22 3.60 34.70
N ALA A 54 -26.76 2.77 35.64
CA ALA A 54 -27.02 2.97 37.05
C ALA A 54 -26.37 4.26 37.59
N LEU A 55 -25.15 4.57 37.12
CA LEU A 55 -24.48 5.83 37.42
C LEU A 55 -25.21 7.04 36.82
N SER A 56 -25.66 6.94 35.57
CA SER A 56 -26.47 7.96 34.90
C SER A 56 -27.80 8.21 35.61
N GLN A 57 -28.49 7.14 36.03
CA GLN A 57 -29.76 7.25 36.74
C GLN A 57 -29.65 7.91 38.12
N LYS A 58 -28.57 7.64 38.86
CA LYS A 58 -28.39 8.20 40.21
C LYS A 58 -27.67 9.55 40.22
N TYR A 59 -26.67 9.72 39.36
CA TYR A 59 -25.75 10.85 39.41
C TYR A 59 -25.75 11.67 38.10
N GLY A 60 -26.68 11.40 37.18
CA GLY A 60 -26.82 12.12 35.93
C GLY A 60 -25.57 12.09 35.06
N VAL A 61 -25.34 13.21 34.38
CA VAL A 61 -24.13 13.47 33.57
C VAL A 61 -22.83 13.28 34.35
N PHE A 62 -22.80 13.54 35.66
CA PHE A 62 -21.61 13.36 36.48
C PHE A 62 -21.26 11.88 36.69
N GLY A 63 -22.28 11.02 36.81
CA GLY A 63 -22.09 9.57 36.89
C GLY A 63 -21.55 8.99 35.59
N GLU A 64 -22.05 9.46 34.46
CA GLU A 64 -21.53 9.09 33.15
C GLU A 64 -20.08 9.55 32.96
N HIS A 65 -19.76 10.76 33.39
CA HIS A 65 -18.41 11.30 33.27
C HIS A 65 -17.40 10.58 34.18
N ALA A 66 -17.80 10.27 35.42
CA ALA A 66 -16.97 9.47 36.33
C ALA A 66 -16.71 8.06 35.76
N PHE A 67 -17.73 7.47 35.12
CA PHE A 67 -17.60 6.21 34.39
C PHE A 67 -16.64 6.35 33.21
N ASP A 68 -16.80 7.35 32.35
CA ASP A 68 -15.97 7.52 31.15
C ASP A 68 -14.50 7.80 31.54
N THR A 69 -14.28 8.57 32.59
CA THR A 69 -12.95 8.87 33.16
C THR A 69 -12.24 7.64 33.73
N THR A 70 -12.98 6.78 34.42
CA THR A 70 -12.39 5.65 35.16
C THR A 70 -12.39 4.36 34.34
N LEU A 71 -13.41 4.19 33.50
CA LEU A 71 -13.76 2.94 32.82
C LEU A 71 -13.96 3.08 31.31
N GLY A 72 -13.89 4.28 30.73
CA GLY A 72 -14.14 4.49 29.29
C GLY A 72 -13.31 3.56 28.41
N SER A 73 -12.00 3.45 28.68
CA SER A 73 -11.10 2.51 28.01
C SER A 73 -11.50 1.04 28.22
N ARG A 74 -11.91 0.65 29.44
CA ARG A 74 -12.39 -0.72 29.74
C ARG A 74 -13.70 -1.05 29.03
N ALA A 75 -14.59 -0.08 28.96
CA ALA A 75 -15.90 -0.18 28.34
C ALA A 75 -15.77 -0.38 26.82
N GLN A 76 -14.94 0.43 26.17
CA GLN A 76 -14.59 0.27 24.76
C GLN A 76 -13.96 -1.11 24.47
N MET A 77 -13.11 -1.61 25.38
CA MET A 77 -12.46 -2.91 25.26
C MET A 77 -13.33 -4.11 25.69
N LYS A 78 -14.60 -3.89 26.09
CA LYS A 78 -15.53 -4.92 26.57
C LYS A 78 -14.94 -5.81 27.69
N LYS A 79 -14.12 -5.22 28.57
CA LYS A 79 -13.51 -5.93 29.71
C LYS A 79 -14.52 -6.14 30.83
N SER A 80 -14.25 -7.09 31.71
CA SER A 80 -15.03 -7.24 32.94
C SER A 80 -14.97 -5.97 33.80
N LEU A 81 -16.08 -5.67 34.47
CA LEU A 81 -16.13 -4.66 35.52
C LEU A 81 -15.58 -5.28 36.80
N ARG A 82 -14.58 -4.67 37.46
CA ARG A 82 -14.01 -5.22 38.71
C ARG A 82 -14.50 -4.46 39.95
N ALA A 83 -14.40 -5.09 41.10
CA ALA A 83 -14.73 -4.46 42.37
C ALA A 83 -13.91 -3.17 42.63
N CYS A 84 -12.61 -3.14 42.30
CA CYS A 84 -11.77 -1.94 42.44
C CYS A 84 -12.16 -0.84 41.46
N ASP A 85 -12.62 -1.21 40.27
CA ASP A 85 -13.06 -0.29 39.21
C ASP A 85 -14.34 0.44 39.66
N ILE A 86 -15.29 -0.28 40.28
CA ILE A 86 -16.51 0.29 40.87
C ILE A 86 -16.16 1.24 42.00
N LYS A 87 -15.35 0.80 42.98
CA LYS A 87 -14.94 1.63 44.12
C LYS A 87 -14.25 2.92 43.67
N LYS A 88 -13.36 2.81 42.68
CA LYS A 88 -12.64 3.96 42.11
C LYS A 88 -13.57 4.91 41.35
N THR A 89 -14.52 4.37 40.59
CA THR A 89 -15.49 5.18 39.84
C THR A 89 -16.36 5.99 40.81
N ILE A 90 -16.84 5.34 41.86
CA ILE A 90 -17.74 5.96 42.85
C ILE A 90 -17.01 6.97 43.73
N SER A 91 -15.79 6.67 44.18
CA SER A 91 -14.99 7.63 44.97
C SER A 91 -14.57 8.88 44.18
N ASN A 92 -14.63 8.83 42.84
CA ASN A 92 -14.36 9.97 41.97
C ASN A 92 -15.59 10.85 41.72
N ILE A 93 -16.81 10.41 42.02
CA ILE A 93 -18.06 11.13 41.65
C ILE A 93 -18.11 12.54 42.25
N GLU A 94 -17.85 12.68 43.56
CA GLU A 94 -17.91 14.01 44.21
C GLU A 94 -16.83 14.96 43.69
N LYS A 95 -15.64 14.43 43.36
CA LYS A 95 -14.59 15.21 42.71
C LYS A 95 -15.01 15.64 41.31
N VAL A 96 -15.61 14.74 40.54
CA VAL A 96 -16.11 15.01 39.17
C VAL A 96 -17.23 16.04 39.18
N LYS A 97 -18.20 15.93 40.09
CA LYS A 97 -19.24 16.96 40.32
C LYS A 97 -18.61 18.32 40.59
N GLY A 98 -17.67 18.34 41.54
CA GLY A 98 -16.91 19.51 41.95
C GLY A 98 -16.21 20.21 40.77
N PHE A 99 -15.40 19.46 40.03
CA PHE A 99 -14.61 20.00 38.92
C PHE A 99 -15.49 20.36 37.72
N ARG A 100 -16.47 19.54 37.34
CA ARG A 100 -17.33 19.81 36.19
C ARG A 100 -18.14 21.09 36.38
N PHE A 101 -18.74 21.29 37.55
CA PHE A 101 -19.52 22.50 37.82
C PHE A 101 -18.64 23.76 37.83
N LYS A 102 -17.47 23.70 38.48
CA LYS A 102 -16.51 24.84 38.51
C LYS A 102 -15.93 25.18 37.13
N ASN A 103 -15.59 24.16 36.35
CA ASN A 103 -15.09 24.36 34.98
C ASN A 103 -16.19 24.96 34.11
N GLU A 104 -17.43 24.51 34.28
CA GLU A 104 -18.58 25.05 33.56
C GLU A 104 -18.90 26.48 33.98
N ILE A 105 -18.80 26.83 35.27
CA ILE A 105 -18.91 28.22 35.74
C ILE A 105 -17.88 29.09 35.02
N THR A 106 -16.61 28.68 35.02
CA THR A 106 -15.52 29.44 34.39
C THR A 106 -15.80 29.64 32.90
N ARG A 107 -16.26 28.57 32.22
CA ARG A 107 -16.58 28.54 30.79
C ARG A 107 -17.66 29.54 30.42
N GLN A 108 -18.78 29.50 31.15
CA GLN A 108 -19.92 30.37 30.88
C GLN A 108 -19.65 31.82 31.32
N LEU A 109 -19.05 32.02 32.49
CA LEU A 109 -18.79 33.35 33.05
C LEU A 109 -17.90 34.20 32.14
N ASP A 110 -16.86 33.62 31.57
CA ASP A 110 -15.94 34.35 30.70
C ASP A 110 -16.57 34.74 29.36
N THR A 111 -17.52 33.94 28.87
CA THR A 111 -18.21 34.17 27.59
C THR A 111 -19.51 34.96 27.75
N ASP A 112 -19.96 35.19 28.98
CA ASP A 112 -21.21 35.89 29.27
C ASP A 112 -21.10 37.40 28.95
N PRO A 113 -21.99 37.93 28.07
CA PRO A 113 -21.92 39.33 27.68
C PRO A 113 -22.25 40.29 28.84
N LYS A 114 -23.20 39.93 29.73
CA LYS A 114 -23.56 40.76 30.88
C LYS A 114 -22.41 40.88 31.86
N PHE A 115 -21.75 39.77 32.18
CA PHE A 115 -20.59 39.78 33.07
C PHE A 115 -19.45 40.67 32.54
N ARG A 116 -19.25 40.70 31.21
CA ARG A 116 -18.13 41.43 30.60
C ARG A 116 -18.29 42.95 30.62
N GLU A 117 -19.52 43.44 30.58
CA GLU A 117 -19.83 44.87 30.63
C GLU A 117 -19.70 45.44 32.05
N LEU A 118 -19.57 44.58 33.06
CA LEU A 118 -19.40 45.00 34.44
C LEU A 118 -18.00 45.62 34.69
N PRO A 119 -17.91 46.62 35.60
CA PRO A 119 -16.64 47.16 36.05
C PRO A 119 -15.67 46.07 36.56
N PRO A 120 -14.33 46.26 36.42
CA PRO A 120 -13.35 45.28 36.89
C PRO A 120 -13.50 44.87 38.36
N ALA A 121 -13.95 45.79 39.24
CA ALA A 121 -14.19 45.51 40.65
C ALA A 121 -15.33 44.51 40.86
N ALA A 122 -16.51 44.77 40.28
CA ALA A 122 -17.65 43.86 40.31
C ALA A 122 -17.30 42.48 39.69
N ARG A 123 -16.59 42.47 38.56
CA ARG A 123 -16.11 41.23 37.94
C ARG A 123 -15.21 40.41 38.85
N LYS A 124 -14.34 41.07 39.63
CA LYS A 124 -13.46 40.42 40.61
C LYS A 124 -14.27 39.82 41.77
N THR A 125 -15.20 40.59 42.34
CA THR A 125 -16.09 40.14 43.42
C THR A 125 -16.90 38.91 43.02
N ILE A 126 -17.56 38.96 41.86
CA ILE A 126 -18.35 37.84 41.31
C ILE A 126 -17.48 36.58 41.14
N ARG A 127 -16.26 36.72 40.60
CA ARG A 127 -15.32 35.58 40.47
C ARG A 127 -14.94 35.00 41.82
N GLU A 128 -14.61 35.83 42.80
CA GLU A 128 -14.24 35.38 44.15
C GLU A 128 -15.41 34.61 44.82
N ASN A 129 -16.63 35.13 44.71
CA ASN A 129 -17.84 34.50 45.25
C ASN A 129 -18.15 33.16 44.59
N LEU A 130 -18.06 33.07 43.26
CA LEU A 130 -18.28 31.84 42.50
C LEU A 130 -17.20 30.76 42.76
N VAL A 131 -15.96 31.16 43.06
CA VAL A 131 -14.88 30.22 43.43
C VAL A 131 -15.05 29.69 44.85
N GLN A 132 -15.40 30.58 45.81
CA GLN A 132 -15.58 30.21 47.21
C GLN A 132 -16.86 29.42 47.45
N THR A 133 -17.95 29.80 46.77
CA THR A 133 -19.29 29.23 46.97
C THR A 133 -19.98 28.85 45.63
N PRO A 134 -19.38 27.91 44.87
CA PRO A 134 -19.87 27.52 43.54
C PRO A 134 -21.25 26.85 43.55
N PHE A 135 -21.65 26.23 44.67
CA PHE A 135 -22.87 25.42 44.77
C PHE A 135 -24.03 26.11 45.50
N THR A 136 -23.89 27.40 45.86
CA THR A 136 -24.94 28.13 46.59
C THR A 136 -26.25 28.10 45.82
N GLY A 137 -27.32 27.60 46.46
CA GLY A 137 -28.64 27.49 45.86
C GLY A 137 -28.81 26.36 44.83
N ILE A 138 -27.80 25.53 44.58
CA ILE A 138 -27.83 24.50 43.54
C ILE A 138 -27.93 23.10 44.15
N ASN A 139 -29.01 22.39 43.80
CA ASN A 139 -29.12 20.95 44.08
C ASN A 139 -28.54 20.13 42.93
N LEU A 140 -27.31 19.63 43.10
CA LEU A 140 -26.61 18.81 42.10
C LEU A 140 -27.33 17.51 41.73
N GLU A 141 -28.25 17.01 42.56
CA GLU A 141 -29.05 15.81 42.25
C GLU A 141 -30.12 16.05 41.18
N THR A 142 -30.46 17.32 40.91
CA THR A 142 -31.43 17.70 39.87
C THR A 142 -30.83 17.71 38.47
N ILE A 143 -29.49 17.66 38.36
CA ILE A 143 -28.75 17.71 37.09
C ILE A 143 -28.66 16.29 36.51
N LYS A 144 -29.49 15.98 35.52
CA LYS A 144 -29.56 14.65 34.89
C LYS A 144 -28.77 14.58 33.60
N ASN A 145 -28.71 15.67 32.83
CA ASN A 145 -28.04 15.74 31.54
C ASN A 145 -27.14 16.99 31.41
N GLU A 146 -26.49 17.18 30.25
CA GLU A 146 -25.61 18.33 30.01
C GLU A 146 -26.36 19.66 29.95
N ASN A 147 -27.58 19.70 29.42
CA ASN A 147 -28.39 20.93 29.40
C ASN A 147 -28.76 21.35 30.82
N ASP A 148 -29.18 20.41 31.68
CA ASP A 148 -29.48 20.71 33.09
C ASP A 148 -28.25 21.30 33.82
N LEU A 149 -27.04 20.82 33.49
CA LEU A 149 -25.80 21.36 34.04
C LEU A 149 -25.57 22.79 33.55
N PHE A 150 -25.76 23.02 32.25
CA PHE A 150 -25.58 24.34 31.65
C PHE A 150 -26.55 25.35 32.23
N ASP A 151 -27.82 24.98 32.36
CA ASP A 151 -28.88 25.85 32.86
C ASP A 151 -28.68 26.18 34.34
N LYS A 152 -28.28 25.19 35.16
CA LYS A 152 -28.01 25.42 36.59
C LYS A 152 -26.78 26.27 36.83
N VAL A 153 -25.75 26.15 35.99
CA VAL A 153 -24.58 27.03 36.05
C VAL A 153 -24.94 28.45 35.59
N ALA A 154 -25.69 28.58 34.51
CA ALA A 154 -26.20 29.86 34.03
C ALA A 154 -27.04 30.59 35.08
N GLU A 155 -27.96 29.88 35.74
CA GLU A 155 -28.76 30.40 36.85
C GLU A 155 -27.87 30.86 38.00
N ARG A 156 -26.85 30.07 38.38
CA ARG A 156 -25.89 30.44 39.43
C ARG A 156 -25.11 31.70 39.09
N ILE A 157 -24.65 31.84 37.84
CA ILE A 157 -23.90 33.02 37.36
C ILE A 157 -24.81 34.24 37.33
N SER A 158 -26.01 34.11 36.74
CA SER A 158 -26.97 35.22 36.62
C SER A 158 -27.38 35.74 37.99
N ASN A 159 -27.73 34.84 38.93
CA ASN A 159 -28.06 35.22 40.30
C ASN A 159 -26.88 35.93 41.00
N GLU A 160 -25.63 35.53 40.74
CA GLU A 160 -24.48 36.23 41.31
C GLU A 160 -24.31 37.64 40.74
N ILE A 161 -24.45 37.76 39.42
CA ILE A 161 -24.39 39.05 38.72
C ILE A 161 -25.48 39.97 39.31
N ASP A 162 -26.71 39.49 39.39
CA ASP A 162 -27.84 40.27 39.90
C ASP A 162 -27.65 40.66 41.37
N ASN A 163 -27.17 39.75 42.23
CA ASN A 163 -26.89 40.03 43.64
C ASN A 163 -25.83 41.13 43.81
N VAL A 164 -24.70 41.03 43.10
CA VAL A 164 -23.61 42.02 43.21
C VAL A 164 -24.02 43.38 42.63
N ILE A 165 -24.84 43.39 41.57
CA ILE A 165 -25.40 44.63 41.01
C ILE A 165 -26.36 45.30 42.01
N HIS A 166 -27.23 44.53 42.66
CA HIS A 166 -28.21 45.05 43.63
C HIS A 166 -27.54 45.54 44.93
N ASP A 167 -26.50 44.88 45.42
CA ASP A 167 -25.83 45.25 46.68
C ASP A 167 -24.96 46.52 46.56
N GLU A 168 -24.47 46.85 45.36
CA GLU A 168 -23.60 48.02 45.13
C GLU A 168 -24.33 49.25 44.55
N ASP A 169 -25.66 49.25 44.51
CA ASP A 169 -26.52 50.36 44.07
C ASP A 169 -26.13 50.90 42.67
N TYR A 170 -25.81 49.98 41.74
CA TYR A 170 -25.45 50.33 40.37
C TYR A 170 -26.68 50.82 39.60
N LYS A 171 -26.68 52.08 39.16
CA LYS A 171 -27.69 52.59 38.23
C LYS A 171 -27.57 51.86 36.88
N GLU A 172 -28.63 51.17 36.47
CA GLU A 172 -28.77 50.49 35.17
C GLU A 172 -28.39 51.36 33.96
N GLU A 173 -28.51 52.70 34.08
CA GLU A 173 -28.10 53.68 33.07
C GLU A 173 -26.59 53.69 32.75
N ALA A 174 -25.75 53.03 33.56
CA ALA A 174 -24.29 52.92 33.34
C ALA A 174 -23.85 51.68 32.55
N LEU A 175 -24.75 50.74 32.23
CA LEU A 175 -24.47 49.54 31.42
C LEU A 175 -24.49 49.81 29.89
N GLY A 176 -24.65 51.08 29.50
CA GLY A 176 -24.90 51.50 28.11
C GLY A 176 -23.67 51.82 27.25
N ASN A 177 -22.44 51.76 27.76
CA ASN A 177 -21.25 51.96 26.92
C ASN A 177 -20.40 50.71 26.92
N VAL A 178 -20.41 50.03 25.76
CA VAL A 178 -19.49 48.93 25.42
C VAL A 178 -18.07 49.41 25.75
N ILE A 179 -17.47 48.84 26.80
CA ILE A 179 -16.01 48.90 26.92
C ILE A 179 -15.50 48.02 25.78
N THR A 180 -15.21 48.65 24.65
CA THR A 180 -14.32 48.08 23.65
C THR A 180 -12.96 48.00 24.32
N ASP A 181 -12.68 46.88 25.00
CA ASP A 181 -11.30 46.51 25.29
C ASP A 181 -10.59 46.54 23.92
N GLU A 182 -9.90 47.64 23.60
CA GLU A 182 -9.17 47.89 22.35
C GLU A 182 -8.06 46.85 22.11
N HIS A 183 -7.90 45.89 23.02
CA HIS A 183 -7.04 44.76 22.85
C HIS A 183 -7.79 43.68 22.05
N GLU A 184 -7.27 43.45 20.84
CA GLU A 184 -7.58 42.30 20.00
C GLU A 184 -7.28 41.02 20.79
N ILE A 185 -8.30 40.49 21.47
CA ILE A 185 -8.22 39.17 22.09
C ILE A 185 -8.28 38.21 20.92
N GLN A 186 -7.14 37.66 20.51
CA GLN A 186 -7.14 36.61 19.50
C GLN A 186 -8.00 35.43 19.99
N ASP A 187 -8.52 34.59 19.07
CA ASP A 187 -9.45 33.45 19.30
C ASP A 187 -8.84 32.28 20.13
N ASN A 188 -7.84 32.66 20.92
CA ASN A 188 -6.81 31.87 21.51
C ASN A 188 -6.90 31.95 23.04
N GLU A 189 -8.08 32.19 23.60
CA GLU A 189 -8.31 32.21 25.03
C GLU A 189 -9.26 31.10 25.43
N ALA A 190 -8.76 30.16 26.25
CA ALA A 190 -9.58 29.08 26.78
C ALA A 190 -10.62 29.67 27.74
N THR A 191 -11.90 29.52 27.43
CA THR A 191 -13.01 30.08 28.22
C THR A 191 -13.30 29.25 29.47
N GLY A 192 -13.14 27.92 29.42
CA GLY A 192 -13.46 27.02 30.55
C GLY A 192 -12.28 26.48 31.37
N LEU A 193 -11.04 26.84 31.03
CA LEU A 193 -9.83 26.23 31.61
C LEU A 193 -8.73 27.25 32.00
N LYS A 194 -9.07 28.53 32.14
CA LYS A 194 -8.15 29.52 32.73
C LYS A 194 -7.78 29.00 34.13
N GLU A 195 -6.48 28.95 34.44
CA GLU A 195 -5.84 28.32 35.62
C GLU A 195 -5.23 26.92 35.47
N LEU A 196 -5.27 26.30 34.29
CA LEU A 196 -4.46 25.09 34.05
C LEU A 196 -2.98 25.28 34.34
N LYS A 197 -2.43 26.50 34.31
CA LYS A 197 -1.05 26.77 34.74
C LYS A 197 -0.78 26.41 36.19
N ASN A 198 -1.78 26.60 37.06
CA ASN A 198 -1.73 26.29 38.48
C ASN A 198 -1.99 24.79 38.71
N THR A 199 -2.86 24.18 37.91
CA THR A 199 -3.24 22.75 38.01
C THR A 199 -2.26 21.80 37.30
N VAL A 200 -1.65 22.27 36.21
CA VAL A 200 -0.76 21.59 35.25
C VAL A 200 0.50 22.44 35.11
N GLN A 201 1.39 22.37 36.09
CA GLN A 201 2.65 23.13 36.09
C GLN A 201 3.51 22.76 34.87
N LYS A 202 4.33 23.70 34.36
CA LYS A 202 5.28 23.47 33.23
C LYS A 202 6.16 22.22 33.39
N LYS A 203 6.42 21.74 34.61
CA LYS A 203 7.14 20.48 34.92
C LYS A 203 6.33 19.45 35.75
N GLY A 204 5.04 19.68 35.99
CA GLY A 204 4.18 18.80 36.79
C GLY A 204 3.58 17.62 36.02
N THR A 205 3.14 16.61 36.79
CA THR A 205 2.42 15.35 36.47
C THR A 205 1.79 15.21 35.08
N SER A 206 1.82 13.98 34.53
CA SER A 206 1.29 13.67 33.19
C SER A 206 -0.19 14.06 33.02
N VAL A 207 -0.60 14.43 31.80
CA VAL A 207 -2.02 14.73 31.47
C VAL A 207 -2.91 13.52 31.74
N GLU A 208 -2.38 12.31 31.59
CA GLU A 208 -3.07 11.07 31.97
C GLU A 208 -3.43 11.03 33.46
N ASP A 209 -2.55 11.47 34.36
CA ASP A 209 -2.85 11.52 35.80
C ASP A 209 -3.96 12.51 36.10
N LYS A 210 -4.03 13.62 35.34
CA LYS A 210 -5.11 14.60 35.43
C LYS A 210 -6.43 14.08 34.87
N ILE A 211 -6.38 13.26 33.81
CA ILE A 211 -7.55 12.51 33.34
C ILE A 211 -8.01 11.52 34.42
N LYS A 212 -7.12 10.67 34.92
CA LYS A 212 -7.44 9.66 35.95
C LYS A 212 -7.96 10.24 37.26
N THR A 213 -7.65 11.50 37.56
CA THR A 213 -8.10 12.23 38.75
C THR A 213 -9.39 13.02 38.52
N GLY A 214 -9.96 12.99 37.31
CA GLY A 214 -11.19 13.71 36.96
C GLY A 214 -11.01 15.22 36.80
N VAL A 215 -9.76 15.70 36.76
CA VAL A 215 -9.43 17.11 36.53
C VAL A 215 -9.61 17.47 35.06
N ILE A 216 -9.38 16.51 34.16
CA ILE A 216 -9.58 16.64 32.70
C ILE A 216 -10.44 15.45 32.23
N GLY A 217 -11.46 15.70 31.41
CA GLY A 217 -12.38 14.67 30.90
C GLY A 217 -12.01 14.16 29.50
N THR A 218 -12.51 12.99 29.11
CA THR A 218 -12.53 12.54 27.71
C THR A 218 -13.65 13.25 26.94
N GLY A 219 -13.33 13.96 25.85
CA GLY A 219 -14.32 14.71 25.04
C GLY A 219 -14.60 16.13 25.54
N MET A 220 -13.61 16.80 26.16
CA MET A 220 -13.78 18.19 26.60
C MET A 220 -13.87 19.16 25.40
N GLN A 221 -14.74 20.16 25.53
CA GLN A 221 -14.81 21.34 24.65
C GLN A 221 -13.75 22.35 25.13
N VAL A 222 -12.82 22.73 24.25
CA VAL A 222 -11.71 23.62 24.54
C VAL A 222 -11.31 24.38 23.27
N ASN A 223 -11.23 25.71 23.35
CA ASN A 223 -10.61 26.50 22.30
C ASN A 223 -9.09 26.45 22.40
N ARG A 224 -8.41 26.41 21.24
CA ARG A 224 -6.95 26.53 21.17
C ARG A 224 -6.55 27.81 21.89
N SER A 225 -5.44 27.82 22.64
CA SER A 225 -5.05 29.02 23.41
C SER A 225 -3.58 29.40 23.32
N ILE A 226 -3.29 30.69 23.14
CA ILE A 226 -1.93 31.29 23.17
C ILE A 226 -1.57 31.72 24.60
N THR A 227 -2.54 32.20 25.38
CA THR A 227 -2.33 32.65 26.77
C THR A 227 -2.32 31.48 27.77
N ASN A 228 -2.94 30.36 27.41
CA ASN A 228 -2.95 29.11 28.18
C ASN A 228 -2.64 27.89 27.30
N PRO A 229 -1.43 27.81 26.70
CA PRO A 229 -1.10 26.75 25.76
C PRO A 229 -0.90 25.39 26.47
N ILE A 230 -1.09 25.34 27.79
CA ILE A 230 -0.54 24.32 28.67
C ILE A 230 -1.13 22.95 28.39
N ILE A 231 -2.43 22.76 28.15
CA ILE A 231 -2.93 21.40 27.84
C ILE A 231 -2.38 20.89 26.51
N PHE A 232 -2.46 21.69 25.45
CA PHE A 232 -2.04 21.24 24.12
C PHE A 232 -0.53 21.06 24.06
N ASP A 233 0.25 21.98 24.63
CA ASP A 233 1.70 21.84 24.74
C ASP A 233 2.09 20.71 25.72
N LYS A 234 1.30 20.40 26.74
CA LYS A 234 1.52 19.22 27.59
C LYS A 234 1.13 17.91 26.92
N LEU A 235 0.17 17.91 26.02
CA LEU A 235 -0.13 16.75 25.16
C LEU A 235 1.02 16.51 24.18
N LYS A 236 1.62 17.60 23.68
CA LYS A 236 2.85 17.52 22.89
C LYS A 236 4.02 17.00 23.72
N ASP A 237 4.19 17.54 24.93
CA ASP A 237 5.40 17.35 25.71
C ASP A 237 5.35 16.19 26.73
N ASN A 238 4.16 15.65 27.03
CA ASN A 238 3.99 14.47 27.88
C ASN A 238 3.23 13.37 27.16
N GLY A 239 3.34 12.14 27.64
CA GLY A 239 2.56 11.01 27.11
C GLY A 239 1.08 11.07 27.54
N VAL A 240 0.16 10.83 26.60
CA VAL A 240 -1.26 10.51 26.85
C VAL A 240 -1.63 9.28 26.04
N GLU A 241 -2.67 8.55 26.45
CA GLU A 241 -3.15 7.40 25.67
C GLU A 241 -3.56 7.82 24.24
N PRO A 242 -3.37 6.96 23.22
CA PRO A 242 -3.94 7.19 21.90
C PRO A 242 -5.47 7.37 22.03
N GLY A 243 -6.00 8.52 21.58
CA GLY A 243 -7.44 8.78 21.60
C GLY A 243 -7.94 9.94 22.46
N TYR A 244 -7.09 10.87 22.89
CA TYR A 244 -7.59 12.11 23.51
C TYR A 244 -8.33 12.94 22.45
N ILE A 245 -9.64 13.11 22.65
CA ILE A 245 -10.55 13.86 21.77
C ILE A 245 -10.87 15.20 22.43
N TYR A 246 -10.69 16.29 21.71
CA TYR A 246 -11.23 17.60 22.07
C TYR A 246 -12.03 18.21 20.92
N HIS A 247 -12.92 19.13 21.28
CA HIS A 247 -13.81 19.89 20.39
C HIS A 247 -13.51 21.39 20.53
N HIS A 248 -13.71 22.19 19.49
CA HIS A 248 -13.78 23.65 19.64
C HIS A 248 -15.06 24.03 20.42
N ASP A 249 -15.02 25.14 21.15
CA ASP A 249 -16.13 25.63 21.98
C ASP A 249 -16.48 27.07 21.60
N TRP A 250 -17.56 27.62 22.16
CA TRP A 250 -17.89 29.03 22.06
C TRP A 250 -16.81 29.92 22.71
N SER A 251 -16.20 30.79 21.92
CA SER A 251 -15.06 31.62 22.31
C SER A 251 -15.44 33.03 22.75
N LEU A 252 -14.46 33.78 23.26
CA LEU A 252 -14.63 35.21 23.55
C LEU A 252 -14.88 36.04 22.29
N ASN A 253 -14.29 35.63 21.17
CA ASN A 253 -14.51 36.28 19.88
C ASN A 253 -15.89 35.92 19.33
N ASP A 254 -16.40 34.72 19.61
CA ASP A 254 -17.77 34.38 19.27
C ASP A 254 -18.76 35.27 20.03
N THR A 255 -18.53 35.53 21.33
CA THR A 255 -19.34 36.49 22.10
C THR A 255 -19.22 37.91 21.56
N ARG A 256 -18.02 38.38 21.19
CA ARG A 256 -17.85 39.71 20.57
C ARG A 256 -18.59 39.79 19.23
N SER A 257 -18.39 38.80 18.38
CA SER A 257 -19.03 38.64 17.08
C SER A 257 -20.56 38.59 17.18
N LEU A 258 -21.08 37.96 18.24
CA LEU A 258 -22.51 37.92 18.54
C LEU A 258 -23.07 39.33 18.80
N MET A 259 -22.31 40.18 19.49
CA MET A 259 -22.72 41.52 19.89
C MET A 259 -22.46 42.59 18.81
N MET A 260 -21.87 42.25 17.67
CA MET A 260 -21.70 43.18 16.56
C MET A 260 -22.97 43.31 15.75
N ASP A 261 -23.18 44.49 15.17
CA ASP A 261 -24.23 44.71 14.18
C ASP A 261 -23.77 44.22 12.80
N PHE A 262 -24.39 43.14 12.31
CA PHE A 262 -24.09 42.57 11.00
C PHE A 262 -24.71 43.38 9.85
N GLU A 263 -25.67 44.26 10.11
CA GLU A 263 -26.32 45.12 9.12
C GLU A 263 -25.59 46.46 8.92
N SER A 264 -24.66 46.80 9.81
CA SER A 264 -23.85 48.03 9.77
C SER A 264 -23.06 48.21 8.47
N ASP A 265 -22.79 49.48 8.11
CA ASP A 265 -22.01 49.84 6.92
C ASP A 265 -20.58 49.26 6.96
N GLU A 266 -19.98 49.19 8.15
CA GLU A 266 -18.66 48.57 8.36
C GLU A 266 -18.68 47.07 8.04
N SER A 267 -19.68 46.33 8.54
CA SER A 267 -19.87 44.91 8.22
C SER A 267 -20.02 44.70 6.70
N ARG A 268 -20.82 45.54 6.03
CA ARG A 268 -20.99 45.47 4.56
C ARG A 268 -19.67 45.71 3.82
N GLN A 269 -18.87 46.67 4.27
CA GLN A 269 -17.58 46.96 3.65
C GLN A 269 -16.57 45.81 3.83
N ILE A 270 -16.54 45.16 4.98
CA ILE A 270 -15.69 43.99 5.24
C ILE A 270 -16.10 42.81 4.35
N LEU A 271 -17.40 42.52 4.22
CA LEU A 271 -17.91 41.48 3.32
C LEU A 271 -17.45 41.69 1.87
N GLU A 272 -17.56 42.92 1.35
CA GLU A 272 -17.12 43.22 -0.02
C GLU A 272 -15.61 43.07 -0.20
N ASN A 273 -14.81 43.44 0.80
CA ASN A 273 -13.37 43.19 0.79
C ASN A 273 -13.04 41.68 0.73
N LEU A 274 -13.71 40.86 1.54
CA LEU A 274 -13.52 39.40 1.55
C LEU A 274 -13.91 38.75 0.21
N LYS A 275 -15.01 39.20 -0.41
CA LYS A 275 -15.43 38.76 -1.76
C LYS A 275 -14.38 39.11 -2.82
N ASN A 276 -13.79 40.30 -2.75
CA ASN A 276 -12.75 40.73 -3.69
C ASN A 276 -11.45 39.93 -3.54
N GLN A 277 -11.19 39.37 -2.36
CA GLN A 277 -10.03 38.52 -2.09
C GLN A 277 -10.25 37.04 -2.43
N ASN A 278 -11.50 36.60 -2.62
CA ASN A 278 -11.84 35.19 -2.86
C ASN A 278 -12.95 35.01 -3.90
N ASN A 279 -12.56 34.69 -5.14
CA ASN A 279 -13.49 34.49 -6.26
C ASN A 279 -14.55 33.40 -6.00
N LYS A 280 -14.22 32.33 -5.27
CA LYS A 280 -15.20 31.26 -4.94
C LYS A 280 -16.24 31.75 -3.93
N LEU A 281 -15.82 32.54 -2.96
CA LEU A 281 -16.74 33.16 -2.00
C LEU A 281 -17.66 34.15 -2.72
N LYS A 282 -17.12 34.94 -3.66
CA LYS A 282 -17.90 35.88 -4.49
C LYS A 282 -18.98 35.18 -5.31
N GLU A 283 -18.66 34.06 -5.95
CA GLU A 283 -19.63 33.22 -6.67
C GLU A 283 -20.69 32.63 -5.73
N ALA A 284 -20.28 32.10 -4.58
CA ALA A 284 -21.19 31.49 -3.60
C ALA A 284 -22.14 32.50 -2.92
N CYS A 285 -21.71 33.75 -2.75
CA CYS A 285 -22.53 34.81 -2.14
C CYS A 285 -23.69 35.26 -3.03
N GLY A 286 -23.53 35.22 -4.36
CA GLY A 286 -24.58 35.41 -5.37
C GLY A 286 -25.83 36.23 -4.97
N THR A 287 -27.01 35.62 -5.09
CA THR A 287 -28.34 36.21 -4.78
C THR A 287 -28.78 36.01 -3.33
N LEU A 288 -27.87 35.63 -2.43
CA LEU A 288 -28.24 35.36 -1.04
C LEU A 288 -28.49 36.65 -0.27
N PRO A 289 -29.33 36.67 0.78
CA PRO A 289 -29.46 37.83 1.65
C PRO A 289 -28.17 38.09 2.44
N LEU A 290 -28.02 39.31 2.96
CA LEU A 290 -26.80 39.76 3.65
C LEU A 290 -26.37 38.80 4.78
N ARG A 291 -27.34 38.37 5.60
CA ARG A 291 -27.13 37.44 6.71
C ARG A 291 -26.47 36.15 6.25
N GLU A 292 -27.00 35.51 5.22
CA GLU A 292 -26.49 34.26 4.66
C GLU A 292 -25.13 34.44 3.96
N GLN A 293 -24.89 35.59 3.32
CA GLN A 293 -23.57 35.92 2.76
C GLN A 293 -22.50 36.00 3.86
N ILE A 294 -22.81 36.70 4.97
CA ILE A 294 -21.92 36.80 6.13
C ILE A 294 -21.70 35.42 6.76
N MET A 295 -22.77 34.61 6.89
CA MET A 295 -22.67 33.24 7.39
C MET A 295 -21.71 32.39 6.57
N LEU A 296 -21.67 32.53 5.24
CA LEU A 296 -20.76 31.81 4.35
C LEU A 296 -19.28 32.20 4.51
N CYS A 297 -19.00 33.45 4.92
CA CYS A 297 -17.64 33.90 5.18
C CYS A 297 -17.00 33.18 6.38
N GLY A 298 -17.80 32.63 7.30
CA GLY A 298 -17.31 32.05 8.54
C GLY A 298 -16.61 33.08 9.43
N HIS A 299 -15.71 32.62 10.30
CA HIS A 299 -14.89 33.47 11.18
C HIS A 299 -13.99 34.50 10.46
N ALA A 300 -13.94 34.51 9.12
CA ALA A 300 -13.30 35.60 8.38
C ALA A 300 -14.09 36.92 8.48
N HIS A 301 -15.40 36.86 8.75
CA HIS A 301 -16.24 38.04 8.95
C HIS A 301 -16.50 38.29 10.45
N PRO A 302 -16.26 39.50 10.98
CA PRO A 302 -16.31 39.74 12.42
C PRO A 302 -17.71 39.67 13.02
N ALA A 303 -18.78 39.94 12.25
CA ALA A 303 -20.17 39.83 12.71
C ALA A 303 -20.86 38.46 12.41
N VAL A 304 -20.09 37.41 12.11
CA VAL A 304 -20.66 36.11 11.70
C VAL A 304 -21.56 35.46 12.75
N MET A 305 -21.20 35.53 14.04
CA MET A 305 -22.02 34.95 15.10
C MET A 305 -23.30 35.73 15.32
N SER A 306 -23.31 37.04 15.06
CA SER A 306 -24.53 37.83 15.05
C SER A 306 -25.49 37.38 13.94
N ALA A 307 -24.98 37.18 12.72
CA ALA A 307 -25.79 36.69 11.60
C ALA A 307 -26.35 35.28 11.87
N ILE A 308 -25.52 34.40 12.47
CA ILE A 308 -25.94 33.07 12.93
C ILE A 308 -27.02 33.18 14.03
N ALA A 309 -26.87 34.09 14.98
CA ALA A 309 -27.82 34.26 16.06
C ALA A 309 -29.19 34.72 15.55
N ASP A 310 -29.27 35.71 14.67
CA ASP A 310 -30.56 36.10 14.06
C ASP A 310 -31.21 34.93 13.32
N TYR A 311 -30.43 34.14 12.57
CA TYR A 311 -30.94 32.94 11.91
C TYR A 311 -31.52 31.91 12.89
N VAL A 312 -30.79 31.63 13.98
CA VAL A 312 -31.22 30.65 14.98
C VAL A 312 -32.41 31.15 15.79
N ILE A 313 -32.44 32.43 16.17
CA ILE A 313 -33.58 33.04 16.87
C ILE A 313 -34.84 32.96 15.99
N GLU A 314 -34.75 33.38 14.72
CA GLU A 314 -35.88 33.33 13.79
C GLU A 314 -36.45 31.91 13.65
N LYS A 315 -35.57 30.91 13.67
CA LYS A 315 -35.95 29.50 13.59
C LYS A 315 -36.59 28.99 14.89
N GLU A 316 -35.96 29.23 16.04
CA GLU A 316 -36.41 28.69 17.33
C GLU A 316 -37.69 29.37 17.82
N MET A 317 -37.91 30.66 17.50
CA MET A 317 -39.17 31.37 17.81
C MET A 317 -40.39 30.79 17.08
N LYS A 318 -40.20 30.04 15.99
CA LYS A 318 -41.27 29.31 15.29
C LYS A 318 -41.62 27.96 15.94
N ASN A 319 -40.90 27.56 16.99
CA ASN A 319 -41.07 26.29 17.68
C ASN A 319 -41.41 26.51 19.17
N PRO A 320 -42.70 26.41 19.57
CA PRO A 320 -43.14 26.59 20.95
C PRO A 320 -42.49 25.62 21.96
N GLU A 321 -42.00 24.48 21.48
CA GLU A 321 -41.32 23.51 22.33
C GLU A 321 -39.84 23.82 22.57
N SER A 322 -39.27 24.79 21.85
CA SER A 322 -37.86 25.16 22.03
C SER A 322 -37.63 25.84 23.37
N GLU A 323 -36.43 25.59 23.93
CA GLU A 323 -35.99 26.25 25.18
C GLU A 323 -35.85 27.77 24.99
N MET A 324 -35.51 28.22 23.78
CA MET A 324 -35.39 29.65 23.48
C MET A 324 -36.75 30.36 23.48
N TYR A 325 -37.77 29.72 22.91
CA TYR A 325 -39.15 30.22 22.94
C TYR A 325 -39.65 30.35 24.39
N LYS A 326 -39.50 29.29 25.19
CA LYS A 326 -39.91 29.27 26.61
C LYS A 326 -39.16 30.31 27.45
N ALA A 327 -37.86 30.51 27.18
CA ALA A 327 -37.07 31.54 27.84
C ALA A 327 -37.52 32.96 27.44
N PHE A 328 -37.86 33.17 26.16
CA PHE A 328 -38.38 34.45 25.69
C PHE A 328 -39.71 34.80 26.36
N GLU A 329 -40.69 33.90 26.39
CA GLU A 329 -41.98 34.14 27.06
C GLU A 329 -41.81 34.51 28.54
N LYS A 330 -40.84 33.87 29.22
CA LYS A 330 -40.57 34.14 30.63
C LYS A 330 -39.92 35.51 30.85
N GLN A 331 -38.95 35.89 30.02
CA GLN A 331 -38.13 37.09 30.24
C GLN A 331 -38.72 38.34 29.56
N PHE A 332 -39.52 38.16 28.52
CA PHE A 332 -40.14 39.21 27.71
C PHE A 332 -41.66 39.02 27.66
N SER A 333 -42.28 38.85 28.83
CA SER A 333 -43.71 38.52 28.98
C SER A 333 -44.71 39.52 28.37
N TYR A 334 -44.24 40.70 27.96
CA TYR A 334 -45.03 41.73 27.28
C TYR A 334 -44.99 41.64 25.74
N TYR A 335 -44.18 40.74 25.20
CA TYR A 335 -43.99 40.56 23.75
C TYR A 335 -44.36 39.13 23.34
N GLU A 336 -45.06 39.01 22.22
CA GLU A 336 -45.29 37.71 21.57
C GLU A 336 -44.00 37.23 20.90
N PRO A 337 -43.60 35.95 21.04
CA PRO A 337 -42.38 35.41 20.43
C PRO A 337 -42.29 35.61 18.90
N GLU A 338 -43.42 35.62 18.20
CA GLU A 338 -43.50 35.91 16.75
C GLU A 338 -43.03 37.34 16.39
N ASN A 339 -43.07 38.26 17.36
CA ASN A 339 -42.69 39.67 17.21
C ASN A 339 -41.38 40.01 17.94
N TYR A 340 -40.48 39.04 18.11
CA TYR A 340 -39.22 39.20 18.85
C TYR A 340 -38.36 40.39 18.38
N ARG A 341 -38.48 40.79 17.10
CA ARG A 341 -37.73 41.89 16.48
C ARG A 341 -38.09 43.29 17.03
N ILE A 342 -39.17 43.42 17.82
CA ILE A 342 -39.53 44.66 18.51
C ILE A 342 -38.58 44.93 19.69
N VAL A 343 -38.03 43.86 20.28
CA VAL A 343 -37.04 43.98 21.36
C VAL A 343 -35.71 44.39 20.73
N ASP A 344 -35.03 45.36 21.36
CA ASP A 344 -33.67 45.76 20.97
C ASP A 344 -32.77 44.53 20.86
N GLU A 345 -32.05 44.43 19.74
CA GLU A 345 -31.29 43.22 19.40
C GLU A 345 -30.19 42.92 20.43
N ASN A 346 -29.58 43.94 21.02
CA ASN A 346 -28.58 43.74 22.07
C ASN A 346 -29.22 43.27 23.37
N ILE A 347 -30.36 43.84 23.78
CA ILE A 347 -31.10 43.37 24.94
C ILE A 347 -31.54 41.91 24.75
N LEU A 348 -32.03 41.57 23.56
CA LEU A 348 -32.46 40.23 23.21
C LEU A 348 -31.29 39.23 23.27
N LYS A 349 -30.17 39.52 22.58
CA LYS A 349 -28.98 38.67 22.56
C LYS A 349 -28.36 38.47 23.93
N LYS A 350 -28.31 39.53 24.76
CA LYS A 350 -27.80 39.44 26.15
C LYS A 350 -28.70 38.58 27.03
N THR A 351 -30.00 38.73 26.90
CA THR A 351 -30.97 38.04 27.76
C THR A 351 -31.13 36.57 27.36
N LEU A 352 -31.03 36.26 26.08
CA LEU A 352 -31.13 34.89 25.56
C LEU A 352 -29.78 34.25 25.21
N PHE A 353 -28.66 34.83 25.67
CA PHE A 353 -27.32 34.42 25.26
C PHE A 353 -27.08 32.91 25.38
N ILE A 354 -27.47 32.31 26.52
CA ILE A 354 -27.28 30.88 26.78
C ILE A 354 -28.10 30.03 25.82
N GLN A 355 -29.35 30.41 25.58
CA GLN A 355 -30.22 29.69 24.65
C GLN A 355 -29.69 29.80 23.22
N ILE A 356 -29.20 30.97 22.80
CA ILE A 356 -28.59 31.20 21.48
C ILE A 356 -27.33 30.34 21.33
N ARG A 357 -26.40 30.43 22.27
CA ARG A 357 -25.16 29.64 22.29
C ARG A 357 -25.47 28.14 22.20
N ASN A 358 -26.38 27.65 23.04
CA ASN A 358 -26.72 26.23 23.09
C ASN A 358 -27.40 25.78 21.81
N ALA A 359 -28.29 26.59 21.23
CA ALA A 359 -28.94 26.26 19.95
C ALA A 359 -27.92 26.18 18.80
N VAL A 360 -26.94 27.09 18.75
CA VAL A 360 -25.83 27.06 17.78
C VAL A 360 -24.95 25.83 17.96
N LEU A 361 -24.53 25.51 19.18
CA LEU A 361 -23.69 24.33 19.46
C LEU A 361 -24.40 23.00 19.18
N ASN A 362 -25.74 22.99 19.16
CA ASN A 362 -26.56 21.81 18.95
C ASN A 362 -26.97 21.58 17.48
N ILE A 363 -26.58 22.44 16.54
CA ILE A 363 -26.85 22.22 15.11
C ILE A 363 -26.07 21.00 14.62
N LYS A 364 -26.80 20.01 14.09
CA LYS A 364 -26.26 18.75 13.56
C LYS A 364 -26.27 18.76 12.03
N ASP A 365 -25.48 17.88 11.43
CA ASP A 365 -25.40 17.67 9.97
C ASP A 365 -26.77 17.63 9.31
N GLY A 366 -26.98 18.54 8.36
CA GLY A 366 -28.26 18.77 7.68
C GLY A 366 -28.30 20.12 6.97
N PRO A 367 -29.45 20.50 6.39
CA PRO A 367 -29.57 21.73 5.59
C PRO A 367 -29.14 23.02 6.31
N ASP A 368 -29.28 23.07 7.64
CA ASP A 368 -28.87 24.21 8.46
C ASP A 368 -27.36 24.26 8.70
N TYR A 369 -26.75 23.08 8.83
CA TYR A 369 -25.32 22.93 9.10
C TYR A 369 -24.45 23.40 7.93
N ASP A 370 -24.93 23.20 6.70
CA ASP A 370 -24.23 23.64 5.50
C ASP A 370 -24.33 25.16 5.24
N LYS A 371 -25.15 25.89 6.02
CA LYS A 371 -25.34 27.35 5.85
C LYS A 371 -24.17 28.18 6.36
N SER A 372 -23.32 27.63 7.25
CA SER A 372 -22.13 28.33 7.73
C SER A 372 -20.98 27.35 8.04
N PRO A 373 -19.75 27.62 7.59
CA PRO A 373 -18.58 26.85 8.00
C PRO A 373 -18.28 26.94 9.52
N VAL A 374 -18.88 27.90 10.24
CA VAL A 374 -18.77 28.01 11.71
C VAL A 374 -19.35 26.79 12.42
N PHE A 375 -20.50 26.26 11.97
CA PHE A 375 -21.11 25.09 12.60
C PHE A 375 -20.17 23.87 12.53
N LYS A 376 -19.50 23.70 11.39
CA LYS A 376 -18.49 22.66 11.19
C LYS A 376 -17.25 22.87 12.06
N HIS A 377 -16.83 24.12 12.27
CA HIS A 377 -15.70 24.44 13.14
C HIS A 377 -15.98 24.00 14.59
N LEU A 378 -17.19 24.26 15.10
CA LEU A 378 -17.60 23.95 16.47
C LEU A 378 -17.86 22.45 16.70
N THR A 379 -18.21 21.68 15.67
CA THR A 379 -18.45 20.22 15.77
C THR A 379 -17.22 19.36 15.48
N ASP A 380 -16.14 19.94 14.91
CA ASP A 380 -14.93 19.24 14.54
C ASP A 380 -14.30 18.48 15.74
N ARG A 381 -14.04 17.18 15.53
CA ARG A 381 -13.35 16.31 16.50
C ARG A 381 -11.89 16.17 16.14
N HIS A 382 -11.01 16.55 17.06
CA HIS A 382 -9.57 16.34 16.91
C HIS A 382 -9.11 15.22 17.81
N ILE A 383 -8.44 14.21 17.24
CA ILE A 383 -7.82 13.12 17.99
C ILE A 383 -6.31 13.25 17.91
N LEU A 384 -5.64 13.36 19.05
CA LEU A 384 -4.19 13.23 19.09
C LEU A 384 -3.83 11.74 19.19
N LYS A 385 -3.29 11.19 18.10
CA LYS A 385 -2.70 9.85 18.07
C LYS A 385 -1.29 9.96 18.65
N LEU A 386 -1.18 9.57 19.92
CA LEU A 386 0.09 9.53 20.63
C LEU A 386 0.58 8.09 20.71
N ASP A 387 1.84 7.90 20.37
CA ASP A 387 2.37 6.55 20.20
C ASP A 387 2.57 5.79 21.52
N TYR A 388 3.11 6.45 22.55
CA TYR A 388 3.46 5.77 23.81
C TYR A 388 3.31 6.67 25.04
N ASN A 389 2.78 6.07 26.11
CA ASN A 389 2.65 6.72 27.40
C ASN A 389 4.02 6.79 28.11
N GLU A 390 4.36 7.97 28.63
CA GLU A 390 5.64 8.21 29.32
C GLU A 390 5.80 7.39 30.61
N ASN A 391 4.70 7.10 31.30
CA ASN A 391 4.67 6.18 32.44
C ASN A 391 5.05 4.73 32.07
N GLN A 392 5.12 4.40 30.76
CA GLN A 392 5.47 3.08 30.24
C GLN A 392 6.94 2.95 29.80
N ARG A 393 7.79 3.94 30.14
CA ARG A 393 9.25 3.92 29.91
C ARG A 393 9.94 2.90 30.84
N VAL A 394 10.60 1.89 30.26
CA VAL A 394 11.09 0.71 31.00
C VAL A 394 12.55 0.80 31.44
N LYS A 395 13.42 1.38 30.60
CA LYS A 395 14.89 1.47 30.83
C LYS A 395 15.36 2.92 30.71
N LEU A 396 16.40 3.27 31.47
CA LEU A 396 17.09 4.57 31.43
C LEU A 396 16.13 5.76 31.52
N LYS A 397 15.37 5.85 32.63
CA LYS A 397 14.38 6.92 32.85
C LYS A 397 14.92 8.33 32.63
N LYS A 398 16.24 8.54 32.82
CA LYS A 398 16.94 9.82 32.66
C LYS A 398 17.34 10.18 31.21
N ALA A 399 17.16 9.30 30.21
CA ALA A 399 17.56 9.56 28.82
C ALA A 399 16.62 8.89 27.80
N ALA A 400 15.68 9.66 27.21
CA ALA A 400 14.67 9.16 26.27
C ALA A 400 15.23 8.54 24.98
N HIS A 401 16.33 9.05 24.44
CA HIS A 401 16.98 8.45 23.25
C HIS A 401 17.42 6.99 23.48
N ALA A 402 17.73 6.63 24.73
CA ALA A 402 18.14 5.28 25.14
C ALA A 402 17.01 4.46 25.79
N GLY A 403 15.90 5.11 26.15
CA GLY A 403 14.76 4.51 26.82
C GLY A 403 13.80 3.81 25.85
N LYS A 404 13.39 2.59 26.20
CA LYS A 404 12.34 1.85 25.48
C LYS A 404 10.98 2.08 26.12
N PHE A 405 9.96 2.32 25.29
CA PHE A 405 8.56 2.46 25.70
C PHE A 405 7.77 1.19 25.39
N MET A 406 7.01 0.69 26.36
CA MET A 406 6.15 -0.48 26.15
C MET A 406 4.94 -0.13 25.29
N ARG A 407 4.52 -1.02 24.40
CA ARG A 407 3.27 -0.82 23.64
C ARG A 407 2.06 -0.55 24.54
N PRO A 408 1.02 0.17 24.07
CA PRO A 408 -0.17 0.44 24.89
C PRO A 408 -0.83 -0.82 25.46
N GLU A 409 -1.49 -0.69 26.63
CA GLU A 409 -2.08 -1.81 27.38
C GLU A 409 -3.10 -2.64 26.61
N ARG A 410 -3.75 -2.06 25.59
CA ARG A 410 -4.72 -2.75 24.72
C ARG A 410 -4.16 -4.03 24.08
N ILE A 411 -2.85 -4.13 23.88
CA ILE A 411 -2.20 -5.30 23.27
C ILE A 411 -2.17 -6.52 24.21
N VAL A 412 -2.21 -6.29 25.53
CA VAL A 412 -2.18 -7.38 26.54
C VAL A 412 -3.39 -8.32 26.39
N LEU A 413 -4.48 -7.82 25.82
CA LEU A 413 -5.79 -8.47 25.81
C LEU A 413 -6.02 -9.44 24.66
N ASN A 414 -5.28 -9.25 23.56
CA ASN A 414 -5.51 -9.99 22.32
C ASN A 414 -4.54 -11.17 22.17
N ARG A 415 -3.66 -11.42 23.14
CA ARG A 415 -2.62 -12.44 23.06
C ARG A 415 -2.44 -13.17 24.39
N LYS A 416 -2.46 -14.52 24.35
CA LYS A 416 -1.92 -15.36 25.43
C LYS A 416 -0.44 -14.94 25.58
N PHE A 417 -0.01 -14.46 26.75
CA PHE A 417 1.29 -13.80 27.01
C PHE A 417 1.43 -12.32 26.58
N GLY A 418 0.31 -11.59 26.48
CA GLY A 418 0.32 -10.18 26.09
C GLY A 418 1.21 -9.25 26.91
N SER A 419 1.42 -9.50 28.21
CA SER A 419 2.35 -8.74 29.06
C SER A 419 3.82 -8.94 28.65
N LEU A 420 4.21 -10.18 28.37
CA LEU A 420 5.56 -10.52 27.88
C LEU A 420 5.78 -9.93 26.47
N TYR A 421 4.78 -10.06 25.59
CA TYR A 421 4.82 -9.49 24.24
C TYR A 421 4.97 -7.97 24.25
N ARG A 422 4.29 -7.28 25.17
CA ARG A 422 4.36 -5.83 25.34
C ARG A 422 5.74 -5.36 25.78
N LEU A 423 6.45 -6.16 26.58
CA LEU A 423 7.82 -5.91 27.02
C LEU A 423 8.84 -6.17 25.91
N THR A 424 8.69 -7.28 25.15
CA THR A 424 9.61 -7.65 24.07
C THR A 424 9.45 -6.80 22.81
N SER A 425 8.31 -6.12 22.64
CA SER A 425 8.02 -5.22 21.51
C SER A 425 8.22 -3.72 21.82
N ALA A 426 8.92 -3.39 22.91
CA ALA A 426 9.18 -2.02 23.30
C ALA A 426 10.09 -1.30 22.28
N GLN A 427 9.71 -0.09 21.86
CA GLN A 427 10.40 0.71 20.84
C GLN A 427 11.13 1.91 21.45
N LYS A 428 12.18 2.42 20.79
CA LYS A 428 12.88 3.65 21.22
C LYS A 428 12.11 4.89 20.78
N ALA A 429 12.28 6.01 21.49
CA ALA A 429 11.65 7.31 21.15
C ALA A 429 11.85 7.72 19.68
N ASP A 430 13.05 7.51 19.14
CA ASP A 430 13.35 7.91 17.76
C ASP A 430 12.71 6.96 16.73
N ASP A 431 12.57 5.66 17.04
CA ASP A 431 11.83 4.73 16.18
C ASP A 431 10.36 5.14 16.07
N ILE A 432 9.81 5.58 17.19
CA ILE A 432 8.43 6.02 17.33
C ILE A 432 8.19 7.30 16.53
N SER A 433 9.03 8.32 16.76
CA SER A 433 8.94 9.61 16.07
C SER A 433 9.13 9.47 14.55
N ALA A 434 10.08 8.62 14.11
CA ALA A 434 10.22 8.31 12.70
C ALA A 434 8.99 7.57 12.14
N GLY A 435 8.43 6.62 12.91
CA GLY A 435 7.19 5.93 12.57
C GLY A 435 6.03 6.90 12.29
N ALA A 436 5.81 7.88 13.17
CA ALA A 436 4.81 8.92 13.01
C ALA A 436 4.98 9.71 11.69
N VAL A 437 6.20 10.15 11.37
CA VAL A 437 6.48 10.85 10.10
C VAL A 437 6.14 9.97 8.90
N THR A 438 6.54 8.70 8.95
CA THR A 438 6.29 7.78 7.83
C THR A 438 4.83 7.37 7.68
N GLU A 439 4.05 7.35 8.76
CA GLU A 439 2.60 7.15 8.71
C GLU A 439 1.90 8.36 8.07
N ALA A 440 2.31 9.59 8.41
CA ALA A 440 1.82 10.79 7.72
C ALA A 440 2.14 10.75 6.22
N LEU A 441 3.38 10.39 5.87
CA LEU A 441 3.81 10.23 4.48
C LEU A 441 2.93 9.21 3.74
N ALA A 442 2.68 8.02 4.32
CA ALA A 442 1.81 7.01 3.72
C ALA A 442 0.36 7.48 3.56
N ASN A 443 -0.14 8.30 4.49
CA ASN A 443 -1.47 8.89 4.43
C ASN A 443 -1.60 9.94 3.33
N ASP A 444 -0.58 10.77 3.14
CA ASP A 444 -0.53 11.76 2.07
C ASP A 444 -0.30 11.11 0.70
N LEU A 445 0.52 10.06 0.62
CA LEU A 445 0.63 9.20 -0.55
C LEU A 445 -0.75 8.64 -0.95
N SER A 446 -1.50 8.09 0.01
CA SER A 446 -2.85 7.56 -0.24
C SER A 446 -3.80 8.65 -0.78
N ARG A 447 -3.69 9.88 -0.27
CA ARG A 447 -4.50 11.02 -0.71
C ARG A 447 -4.15 11.47 -2.13
N ILE A 448 -2.86 11.53 -2.49
CA ILE A 448 -2.41 11.83 -3.87
C ILE A 448 -2.98 10.79 -4.85
N MET A 449 -3.10 9.55 -4.41
CA MET A 449 -3.65 8.44 -5.19
C MET A 449 -5.18 8.40 -5.24
N GLY A 450 -5.85 9.45 -4.74
CA GLY A 450 -7.31 9.61 -4.82
C GLY A 450 -8.09 8.81 -3.80
N ILE A 451 -7.44 8.20 -2.80
CA ILE A 451 -8.11 7.53 -1.68
C ILE A 451 -8.41 8.58 -0.60
N PRO A 452 -9.68 8.79 -0.23
CA PRO A 452 -10.02 9.62 0.92
C PRO A 452 -9.39 9.06 2.20
N THR A 453 -8.62 9.89 2.89
CA THR A 453 -7.97 9.53 4.15
C THR A 453 -8.32 10.50 5.28
N GLN A 454 -8.03 10.10 6.52
CA GLN A 454 -8.00 11.05 7.64
C GLN A 454 -7.00 12.18 7.37
N ASP A 455 -7.31 13.39 7.86
CA ASP A 455 -6.33 14.48 7.88
C ASP A 455 -5.34 14.17 9.02
N LEU A 456 -4.08 13.91 8.66
CA LEU A 456 -2.97 13.66 9.57
C LEU A 456 -2.02 14.84 9.53
N ARG A 457 -1.79 15.45 10.69
CA ARG A 457 -0.84 16.55 10.85
C ARG A 457 0.28 16.16 11.77
N ILE A 458 1.50 16.46 11.35
CA ILE A 458 2.67 16.26 12.18
C ILE A 458 2.70 17.32 13.28
N VAL A 459 2.86 16.89 14.52
CA VAL A 459 2.99 17.76 15.68
C VAL A 459 4.33 17.49 16.35
N ARG A 460 5.14 18.55 16.53
CA ARG A 460 6.42 18.50 17.25
C ARG A 460 6.22 18.79 18.74
N GLY A 461 6.96 18.10 19.60
CA GLY A 461 6.98 18.29 21.05
C GLY A 461 8.29 17.78 21.65
N LYS A 462 8.38 17.70 22.98
CA LYS A 462 9.54 17.15 23.69
C LYS A 462 9.13 16.27 24.86
N TYR A 463 9.75 15.13 25.08
CA TYR A 463 9.52 14.35 26.30
C TYR A 463 9.89 15.13 27.58
N SER A 464 9.50 14.64 28.76
CA SER A 464 9.76 15.33 30.04
C SER A 464 11.25 15.60 30.35
N ASP A 465 12.17 14.91 29.68
CA ASP A 465 13.62 15.10 29.75
C ASP A 465 14.19 16.03 28.66
N GLY A 466 13.32 16.64 27.84
CA GLY A 466 13.69 17.59 26.78
C GLY A 466 14.01 16.95 25.43
N HIS A 467 13.97 15.62 25.31
CA HIS A 467 14.24 14.92 24.04
C HIS A 467 13.15 15.21 22.98
N PRO A 468 13.50 15.46 21.71
CA PRO A 468 12.51 15.72 20.66
C PRO A 468 11.49 14.58 20.50
N LYS A 469 10.25 14.95 20.19
CA LYS A 469 9.12 14.03 20.01
C LYS A 469 8.29 14.46 18.81
N ILE A 470 7.95 13.51 17.96
CA ILE A 470 7.05 13.74 16.81
C ILE A 470 5.78 12.90 17.01
N MET A 471 4.63 13.48 16.72
CA MET A 471 3.31 12.89 16.93
C MET A 471 2.39 13.18 15.75
N LEU A 472 1.23 12.49 15.72
CA LEU A 472 0.20 12.71 14.72
C LEU A 472 -1.09 13.22 15.35
N GLN A 473 -1.60 14.33 14.81
CA GLN A 473 -2.97 14.77 15.04
C GLN A 473 -3.84 14.27 13.89
N ALA A 474 -4.87 13.49 14.22
CA ALA A 474 -5.82 12.94 13.26
C ALA A 474 -7.17 13.67 13.35
N LYS A 475 -7.76 13.95 12.18
CA LYS A 475 -9.16 14.37 12.04
C LYS A 475 -9.88 13.38 11.11
N TYR A 476 -10.98 12.82 11.62
CA TYR A 476 -11.77 11.80 10.94
C TYR A 476 -12.82 12.44 10.04
N ALA A 477 -13.23 11.73 8.99
CA ALA A 477 -14.38 12.15 8.20
C ALA A 477 -15.68 11.95 8.98
N GLU A 478 -16.57 12.92 8.82
CA GLU A 478 -17.95 12.87 9.29
C GLU A 478 -18.69 11.65 8.71
N GLY A 479 -19.45 10.96 9.56
CA GLY A 479 -20.22 9.78 9.16
C GLY A 479 -19.39 8.51 8.86
N TYR A 480 -18.11 8.47 9.23
CA TYR A 480 -17.27 7.28 9.05
C TYR A 480 -17.84 6.03 9.75
N LYS A 481 -17.98 4.94 8.99
CA LYS A 481 -18.38 3.61 9.48
C LYS A 481 -17.27 2.61 9.18
N ASP A 482 -16.68 2.04 10.23
CA ASP A 482 -15.65 1.00 10.12
C ASP A 482 -16.18 -0.28 9.47
N LEU A 483 -15.37 -0.93 8.65
CA LEU A 483 -15.71 -2.19 7.99
C LEU A 483 -15.98 -3.33 8.99
N GLU A 484 -15.42 -3.28 10.22
CA GLU A 484 -15.68 -4.24 11.30
C GLU A 484 -17.17 -4.30 11.68
N LYS A 485 -17.97 -3.29 11.31
CA LYS A 485 -19.43 -3.24 11.55
C LYS A 485 -20.25 -4.08 10.55
N GLY A 486 -19.70 -5.18 10.04
CA GLY A 486 -20.40 -6.14 9.18
C GLY A 486 -20.34 -5.85 7.68
N TYR A 487 -19.45 -4.95 7.24
CA TYR A 487 -19.26 -4.66 5.81
C TYR A 487 -18.41 -5.70 5.09
N ILE A 488 -17.68 -6.55 5.82
CA ILE A 488 -16.86 -7.60 5.23
C ILE A 488 -17.43 -8.97 5.56
N LYS A 489 -17.65 -9.79 4.53
CA LYS A 489 -17.97 -11.21 4.66
C LYS A 489 -17.13 -12.02 3.69
N ASN A 490 -16.34 -12.98 4.20
CA ASN A 490 -15.38 -13.78 3.42
C ASN A 490 -14.49 -12.96 2.47
N GLY A 491 -13.97 -11.82 2.94
CA GLY A 491 -13.15 -10.94 2.12
C GLY A 491 -13.88 -10.26 0.97
N ARG A 492 -15.21 -10.10 1.04
CA ARG A 492 -16.02 -9.31 0.10
C ARG A 492 -16.76 -8.20 0.83
N ILE A 493 -16.99 -7.09 0.13
CA ILE A 493 -17.80 -5.98 0.64
C ILE A 493 -19.28 -6.38 0.54
N VAL A 494 -19.99 -6.26 1.65
CA VAL A 494 -21.43 -6.50 1.73
C VAL A 494 -22.07 -5.30 2.41
N SER A 495 -23.12 -4.75 1.81
CA SER A 495 -23.85 -3.62 2.41
C SER A 495 -24.77 -4.12 3.53
N PRO A 496 -24.62 -3.64 4.78
CA PRO A 496 -25.46 -4.09 5.89
C PRO A 496 -26.93 -3.67 5.76
N ASN A 497 -27.20 -2.56 5.05
CA ASN A 497 -28.52 -1.92 4.94
C ASN A 497 -28.95 -1.63 3.50
N GLY A 498 -28.32 -2.25 2.49
CA GLY A 498 -28.63 -2.01 1.08
C GLY A 498 -28.14 -0.66 0.51
N GLU A 499 -27.35 0.10 1.27
CA GLU A 499 -26.64 1.30 0.78
C GLU A 499 -25.74 0.94 -0.41
N LYS A 500 -25.73 1.76 -1.47
CA LYS A 500 -24.82 1.59 -2.62
C LYS A 500 -23.41 2.00 -2.21
N LEU A 501 -22.51 1.03 -2.15
CA LEU A 501 -21.11 1.22 -1.75
C LEU A 501 -20.21 1.36 -2.97
N GLU A 502 -19.17 2.17 -2.84
CA GLU A 502 -18.12 2.28 -3.86
C GLU A 502 -17.40 0.94 -4.07
N LYS A 503 -17.20 0.58 -5.34
CA LYS A 503 -16.34 -0.52 -5.77
C LYS A 503 -14.87 -0.13 -5.67
N LEU A 504 -14.03 -1.07 -5.22
CA LEU A 504 -12.67 -0.76 -4.80
C LEU A 504 -11.59 -1.23 -5.78
N GLY A 505 -11.92 -1.83 -6.92
CA GLY A 505 -10.94 -2.42 -7.83
C GLY A 505 -9.84 -1.46 -8.26
N LYS A 506 -10.19 -0.20 -8.52
CA LYS A 506 -9.25 0.88 -8.87
C LYS A 506 -8.17 1.17 -7.80
N TYR A 507 -8.38 0.78 -6.55
CA TYR A 507 -7.40 0.97 -5.46
C TYR A 507 -6.46 -0.22 -5.30
N LYS A 508 -6.74 -1.36 -5.94
CA LYS A 508 -5.97 -2.60 -5.77
C LYS A 508 -4.48 -2.40 -6.03
N ALA A 509 -4.17 -1.76 -7.14
CA ALA A 509 -2.80 -1.52 -7.57
C ALA A 509 -2.01 -0.72 -6.52
N PHE A 510 -2.61 0.33 -5.95
CA PHE A 510 -2.00 1.12 -4.89
C PHE A 510 -1.73 0.31 -3.61
N PHE A 511 -2.68 -0.52 -3.17
CA PHE A 511 -2.49 -1.37 -1.99
C PHE A 511 -1.42 -2.45 -2.19
N LEU A 512 -1.18 -2.88 -3.43
CA LEU A 512 -0.06 -3.76 -3.77
C LEU A 512 1.28 -3.01 -3.80
N VAL A 513 1.30 -1.76 -4.30
CA VAL A 513 2.52 -0.92 -4.29
C VAL A 513 2.96 -0.57 -2.87
N THR A 514 2.03 -0.15 -2.02
CA THR A 514 2.35 0.17 -0.62
C THR A 514 2.60 -1.08 0.21
N ALA A 515 2.13 -2.25 -0.26
CA ALA A 515 2.26 -3.55 0.40
C ALA A 515 1.93 -3.52 1.90
N ASP A 516 0.91 -2.74 2.27
CA ASP A 516 0.44 -2.66 3.64
C ASP A 516 -0.15 -4.01 4.05
N ARG A 517 0.61 -4.76 4.87
CA ARG A 517 0.20 -6.11 5.31
C ARG A 517 -1.12 -6.11 6.07
N ASP A 518 -1.49 -4.98 6.67
CA ASP A 518 -2.70 -4.79 7.46
C ASP A 518 -3.69 -3.87 6.72
N GLY A 519 -3.47 -3.60 5.43
CA GLY A 519 -4.21 -2.63 4.61
C GLY A 519 -5.73 -2.70 4.83
N ILE A 520 -6.33 -3.89 4.70
CA ILE A 520 -7.71 -4.16 5.13
C ILE A 520 -7.76 -4.81 6.52
N GLY A 521 -6.81 -5.69 6.82
CA GLY A 521 -6.76 -6.41 8.09
C GLY A 521 -7.83 -7.50 8.23
N SER A 522 -7.75 -8.30 9.29
CA SER A 522 -8.61 -9.47 9.48
C SER A 522 -10.10 -9.13 9.71
N ARG A 523 -10.38 -7.93 10.22
CA ARG A 523 -11.74 -7.46 10.50
C ARG A 523 -12.12 -6.17 9.78
N GLY A 524 -11.27 -5.65 8.88
CA GLY A 524 -11.54 -4.35 8.27
C GLY A 524 -11.22 -3.13 9.15
N GLN A 525 -10.52 -3.34 10.26
CA GLN A 525 -10.29 -2.28 11.27
C GLN A 525 -9.55 -1.10 10.65
N ASN A 526 -9.95 0.13 10.99
CA ASN A 526 -9.36 1.36 10.44
C ASN A 526 -9.55 1.52 8.93
N LYS A 527 -10.46 0.78 8.30
CA LYS A 527 -10.96 1.08 6.95
C LYS A 527 -12.47 1.11 7.01
N GLY A 528 -13.10 1.88 6.15
CA GLY A 528 -14.54 2.08 6.26
C GLY A 528 -15.14 2.79 5.07
N PHE A 529 -16.40 3.17 5.25
CA PHE A 529 -17.10 4.04 4.33
C PHE A 529 -17.53 5.32 5.03
N ALA A 530 -17.37 6.45 4.35
CA ALA A 530 -17.95 7.73 4.72
C ALA A 530 -18.82 8.19 3.55
N LYS A 531 -20.12 8.39 3.79
CA LYS A 531 -21.11 8.77 2.75
C LYS A 531 -21.04 7.85 1.51
N GLY A 532 -20.89 6.54 1.71
CA GLY A 532 -20.81 5.53 0.64
C GLY A 532 -19.48 5.44 -0.11
N LYS A 533 -18.50 6.31 0.18
CA LYS A 533 -17.16 6.30 -0.40
C LYS A 533 -16.15 5.63 0.51
N PHE A 534 -15.19 4.93 -0.08
CA PHE A 534 -14.13 4.28 0.69
C PHE A 534 -13.31 5.32 1.45
N PHE A 535 -13.01 5.02 2.70
CA PHE A 535 -12.25 5.90 3.57
C PHE A 535 -11.19 5.10 4.32
N ALA A 536 -9.93 5.47 4.12
CA ALA A 536 -8.81 4.79 4.74
C ALA A 536 -8.27 5.55 5.96
N ILE A 537 -8.04 4.81 7.04
CA ILE A 537 -7.48 5.33 8.29
C ILE A 537 -6.24 4.50 8.61
N ASP A 538 -5.18 5.16 9.06
CA ASP A 538 -3.97 4.50 9.58
C ASP A 538 -3.30 3.54 8.58
N PRO A 539 -2.60 4.04 7.54
CA PRO A 539 -1.79 3.21 6.64
C PRO A 539 -0.43 2.82 7.26
N GLY A 540 -0.34 2.73 8.59
CA GLY A 540 0.92 2.67 9.36
C GLY A 540 1.83 1.46 9.11
N HIS A 541 1.40 0.48 8.31
CA HIS A 541 2.21 -0.68 7.90
C HIS A 541 2.54 -0.69 6.40
N SER A 542 2.32 0.43 5.72
CA SER A 542 2.76 0.68 4.35
C SER A 542 4.28 0.80 4.25
N LEU A 543 4.87 0.18 3.22
CA LEU A 543 6.29 0.27 2.87
C LEU A 543 7.19 -0.18 4.05
N GLU A 544 6.93 -1.37 4.61
CA GLU A 544 7.73 -2.03 5.67
C GLU A 544 8.67 -3.12 5.12
N GLY A 545 9.02 -3.09 3.83
CA GLY A 545 9.78 -4.12 3.13
C GLY A 545 8.93 -5.33 2.73
N ASN A 546 7.61 -5.16 2.64
CA ASN A 546 6.66 -6.23 2.36
C ASN A 546 6.53 -6.49 0.86
N GLY A 547 6.70 -5.46 0.01
CA GLY A 547 6.43 -5.53 -1.43
C GLY A 547 7.34 -6.51 -2.18
N LYS A 548 8.57 -6.73 -1.69
CA LYS A 548 9.51 -7.70 -2.27
C LYS A 548 9.06 -9.16 -2.18
N TYR A 549 8.12 -9.47 -1.27
CA TYR A 549 7.55 -10.81 -1.10
C TYR A 549 6.27 -11.03 -1.89
N LEU A 550 5.74 -9.98 -2.53
CA LEU A 550 4.58 -10.08 -3.39
C LEU A 550 5.01 -10.48 -4.80
N GLU A 551 4.58 -11.67 -5.22
CA GLU A 551 4.56 -12.06 -6.63
C GLU A 551 3.21 -11.65 -7.20
N VAL A 552 3.19 -10.83 -8.25
CA VAL A 552 1.99 -10.20 -8.81
C VAL A 552 1.83 -10.54 -10.29
N ASP A 553 0.63 -10.93 -10.70
CA ASP A 553 0.21 -11.17 -12.09
C ASP A 553 -0.31 -9.90 -12.78
N ASP A 554 -0.44 -9.99 -14.09
CA ASP A 554 -0.97 -8.95 -14.99
C ASP A 554 -2.43 -8.57 -14.68
N ASN A 555 -3.21 -9.44 -14.05
CA ASN A 555 -4.57 -9.17 -13.55
C ASN A 555 -4.60 -8.65 -12.10
N LEU A 556 -3.41 -8.33 -11.56
CA LEU A 556 -3.15 -7.94 -10.18
C LEU A 556 -3.44 -9.03 -9.13
N THR A 557 -3.70 -10.29 -9.51
CA THR A 557 -3.67 -11.38 -8.52
C THR A 557 -2.26 -11.51 -7.96
N PHE A 558 -2.15 -11.89 -6.70
CA PHE A 558 -0.85 -11.96 -6.05
C PHE A 558 -0.73 -13.15 -5.12
N LYS A 559 0.53 -13.53 -4.88
CA LYS A 559 0.93 -14.54 -3.92
C LYS A 559 1.94 -13.94 -2.94
N ASP A 560 1.69 -14.14 -1.65
CA ASP A 560 2.68 -13.83 -0.62
C ASP A 560 3.68 -14.98 -0.55
N THR A 561 4.91 -14.71 -0.98
CA THR A 561 6.03 -15.66 -0.99
C THR A 561 6.85 -15.61 0.31
N PHE A 562 6.47 -14.75 1.25
CA PHE A 562 7.04 -14.78 2.58
C PHE A 562 6.73 -16.14 3.20
N GLY A 563 7.76 -16.83 3.71
CA GLY A 563 7.62 -18.15 4.33
C GLY A 563 6.67 -18.16 5.54
N PHE A 564 6.71 -19.20 6.37
CA PHE A 564 5.82 -19.31 7.54
C PHE A 564 5.88 -18.07 8.46
N SER A 565 4.93 -17.15 8.30
CA SER A 565 4.75 -15.98 9.15
C SER A 565 3.81 -16.32 10.30
N THR A 566 4.20 -15.93 11.51
CA THR A 566 3.32 -16.00 12.69
C THR A 566 2.29 -14.87 12.72
N LYS A 567 2.40 -13.88 11.83
CA LYS A 567 1.44 -12.78 11.68
C LYS A 567 0.68 -12.94 10.35
N PRO A 568 -0.66 -12.98 10.37
CA PRO A 568 -1.45 -12.93 9.14
C PRO A 568 -1.13 -11.66 8.35
N ARG A 569 -0.97 -11.77 7.03
CA ARG A 569 -0.67 -10.66 6.10
C ARG A 569 -1.70 -10.65 4.98
N PHE A 570 -2.03 -9.46 4.48
CA PHE A 570 -2.88 -9.25 3.29
C PHE A 570 -4.27 -9.90 3.37
N ASN A 571 -4.81 -10.01 4.59
CA ASN A 571 -6.16 -10.55 4.80
C ASN A 571 -7.22 -9.67 4.13
N ASN A 572 -8.25 -10.32 3.59
CA ASN A 572 -9.39 -9.66 2.94
C ASN A 572 -9.03 -8.77 1.73
N PHE A 573 -7.85 -8.93 1.12
CA PHE A 573 -7.51 -8.20 -0.12
C PHE A 573 -8.44 -8.54 -1.30
N SER A 574 -9.16 -9.66 -1.23
CA SER A 574 -10.17 -10.01 -2.23
C SER A 574 -11.34 -9.03 -2.32
N ILE A 575 -11.46 -8.05 -1.42
CA ILE A 575 -12.47 -6.98 -1.56
C ILE A 575 -12.24 -6.15 -2.82
N PHE A 576 -11.00 -6.14 -3.33
CA PHE A 576 -10.61 -5.43 -4.54
C PHE A 576 -10.83 -6.23 -5.83
N ASP A 577 -11.18 -7.52 -5.73
CA ASP A 577 -11.23 -8.43 -6.87
C ASP A 577 -12.63 -8.57 -7.50
N ASP A 578 -13.68 -8.10 -6.82
CA ASP A 578 -15.07 -8.16 -7.32
C ASP A 578 -15.46 -6.88 -8.06
N ASP A 579 -14.65 -6.58 -9.09
CA ASP A 579 -14.67 -5.42 -9.97
C ASP A 579 -14.02 -5.79 -11.31
N THR A 580 -14.26 -5.00 -12.36
CA THR A 580 -13.85 -5.33 -13.73
C THR A 580 -12.34 -5.20 -13.95
N ARG A 581 -11.82 -5.82 -15.03
CA ARG A 581 -10.39 -5.74 -15.39
C ARG A 581 -9.96 -4.31 -15.67
N PHE A 582 -10.78 -3.56 -16.40
CA PHE A 582 -10.56 -2.16 -16.73
C PHE A 582 -10.56 -1.28 -15.49
N ALA A 583 -11.49 -1.48 -14.54
CA ALA A 583 -11.50 -0.73 -13.28
C ALA A 583 -10.19 -0.92 -12.49
N LYS A 584 -9.66 -2.15 -12.43
CA LYS A 584 -8.36 -2.46 -11.83
C LYS A 584 -7.20 -1.79 -12.61
N LEU A 585 -7.23 -1.83 -13.95
CA LEU A 585 -6.23 -1.19 -14.81
C LEU A 585 -6.24 0.33 -14.67
N GLN A 586 -7.40 0.97 -14.53
CA GLN A 586 -7.50 2.41 -14.29
C GLN A 586 -6.71 2.83 -13.06
N GLY A 587 -6.68 1.99 -12.03
CA GLY A 587 -5.80 2.16 -10.87
C GLY A 587 -4.32 2.23 -11.26
N VAL A 588 -3.86 1.33 -12.15
CA VAL A 588 -2.49 1.30 -12.67
C VAL A 588 -2.18 2.53 -13.53
N ILE A 589 -3.07 2.90 -14.45
CA ILE A 589 -2.94 4.11 -15.30
C ILE A 589 -2.79 5.35 -14.43
N ASN A 590 -3.64 5.50 -13.40
CA ASN A 590 -3.52 6.60 -12.45
C ASN A 590 -2.15 6.63 -11.76
N MET A 591 -1.54 5.48 -11.44
CA MET A 591 -0.19 5.46 -10.84
C MET A 591 0.91 5.80 -11.85
N ARG A 592 0.78 5.37 -13.11
CA ARG A 592 1.68 5.77 -14.20
C ARG A 592 1.66 7.29 -14.36
N ASP A 593 0.48 7.88 -14.50
CA ASP A 593 0.34 9.32 -14.72
C ASP A 593 0.84 10.13 -13.51
N MET A 594 0.63 9.63 -12.28
CA MET A 594 1.17 10.24 -11.07
C MET A 594 2.71 10.16 -11.00
N LYS A 595 3.30 9.06 -11.49
CA LYS A 595 4.76 8.91 -11.62
C LYS A 595 5.33 9.92 -12.61
N GLU A 596 4.68 10.08 -13.77
CA GLU A 596 5.09 11.00 -14.84
C GLU A 596 4.92 12.47 -14.45
N SER A 597 3.88 12.79 -13.66
CA SER A 597 3.66 14.16 -13.15
C SER A 597 4.64 14.60 -12.05
N GLU A 598 5.55 13.72 -11.61
CA GLU A 598 6.49 13.90 -10.50
C GLU A 598 5.87 14.24 -9.12
N LYS A 599 4.53 14.27 -8.98
CA LYS A 599 3.85 14.62 -7.71
C LYS A 599 4.28 13.75 -6.53
N ILE A 600 4.51 12.46 -6.79
CA ILE A 600 4.97 11.52 -5.76
C ILE A 600 6.40 11.86 -5.33
N GLN A 601 7.30 12.14 -6.28
CA GLN A 601 8.69 12.51 -5.98
C GLN A 601 8.76 13.88 -5.26
N ALA A 602 7.88 14.81 -5.64
CA ALA A 602 7.71 16.08 -4.93
C ALA A 602 7.32 15.85 -3.47
N LEU A 603 6.37 14.95 -3.18
CA LEU A 603 5.99 14.63 -1.79
C LEU A 603 7.17 14.10 -0.96
N PHE A 604 7.95 13.14 -1.48
CA PHE A 604 9.13 12.63 -0.77
C PHE A 604 10.16 13.74 -0.52
N ARG A 605 10.41 14.60 -1.52
CA ARG A 605 11.31 15.75 -1.40
C ARG A 605 10.83 16.79 -0.38
N ASP A 606 9.53 17.06 -0.32
CA ASP A 606 8.94 17.99 0.65
C ASP A 606 9.08 17.46 2.09
N TYR A 607 8.92 16.15 2.28
CA TYR A 607 9.17 15.50 3.57
C TYR A 607 10.64 15.57 3.97
N ARG A 608 11.59 15.31 3.06
CA ARG A 608 13.03 15.47 3.34
C ARG A 608 13.36 16.89 3.75
N LYS A 609 12.88 17.88 2.99
CA LYS A 609 13.07 19.31 3.27
C LYS A 609 12.50 19.70 4.64
N SER A 610 11.34 19.17 5.00
CA SER A 610 10.69 19.44 6.28
C SER A 610 11.45 18.89 7.50
N PHE A 611 12.36 17.94 7.29
CA PHE A 611 13.17 17.30 8.33
C PHE A 611 14.67 17.40 8.05
N ASP A 612 15.12 18.51 7.46
CA ASP A 612 16.54 18.73 7.15
C ASP A 612 17.42 18.68 8.44
N PRO A 613 18.39 17.75 8.56
CA PRO A 613 19.30 17.67 9.70
C PRO A 613 20.31 18.82 9.76
N HIS A 614 20.45 19.60 8.69
CA HIS A 614 21.35 20.75 8.60
C HIS A 614 20.64 22.09 8.85
N GLU A 615 19.36 22.08 9.22
CA GLU A 615 18.65 23.31 9.62
C GLU A 615 19.37 24.03 10.77
N GLU A 616 19.61 25.33 10.63
CA GLU A 616 20.27 26.13 11.66
C GLU A 616 19.44 26.19 12.95
N GLY A 617 20.11 26.14 14.11
CA GLY A 617 19.46 26.31 15.42
C GLY A 617 18.86 25.04 16.06
N ILE A 618 19.02 23.86 15.45
CA ILE A 618 18.56 22.58 16.02
C ILE A 618 19.62 21.91 16.93
N SER A 619 19.19 21.14 17.93
CA SER A 619 20.11 20.42 18.83
C SER A 619 20.70 19.15 18.20
N ASP A 620 21.83 18.65 18.71
CA ASP A 620 22.45 17.40 18.23
C ASP A 620 21.50 16.20 18.31
N THR A 621 20.66 16.15 19.35
CA THR A 621 19.62 15.12 19.52
C THR A 621 18.52 15.22 18.47
N GLU A 622 18.15 16.43 18.05
CA GLU A 622 17.17 16.64 16.98
C GLU A 622 17.77 16.32 15.62
N ARG A 623 19.04 16.69 15.40
CA ARG A 623 19.80 16.32 14.20
C ARG A 623 19.83 14.81 14.01
N ALA A 624 20.21 14.05 15.03
CA ALA A 624 20.23 12.57 14.96
C ALA A 624 18.85 11.95 14.68
N LEU A 625 17.77 12.53 15.25
CA LEU A 625 16.41 12.10 14.95
C LEU A 625 16.04 12.37 13.48
N ARG A 626 16.39 13.55 12.96
CA ARG A 626 16.13 13.95 11.57
C ARG A 626 16.90 13.11 10.56
N GLU A 627 18.17 12.81 10.82
CA GLU A 627 18.96 11.86 10.01
C GLU A 627 18.28 10.50 9.90
N LYS A 628 17.74 9.99 11.01
CA LYS A 628 16.99 8.74 11.03
C LYS A 628 15.67 8.83 10.25
N ILE A 629 14.95 9.95 10.36
CA ILE A 629 13.73 10.20 9.60
C ILE A 629 14.03 10.17 8.10
N ILE A 630 15.06 10.89 7.65
CA ILE A 630 15.49 10.89 6.25
C ILE A 630 15.83 9.47 5.78
N SER A 631 16.63 8.74 6.56
CA SER A 631 16.98 7.35 6.23
C SER A 631 15.74 6.45 6.05
N GLN A 632 14.71 6.62 6.89
CA GLN A 632 13.44 5.88 6.76
C GLN A 632 12.62 6.33 5.54
N ILE A 633 12.62 7.63 5.22
CA ILE A 633 11.97 8.17 4.02
C ILE A 633 12.62 7.58 2.76
N ASP A 634 13.96 7.53 2.69
CA ASP A 634 14.70 7.00 1.54
C ASP A 634 14.42 5.51 1.31
N VAL A 635 14.37 4.72 2.39
CA VAL A 635 13.97 3.30 2.31
C VAL A 635 12.56 3.14 1.75
N LYS A 636 11.62 3.98 2.19
CA LYS A 636 10.21 3.94 1.74
C LYS A 636 10.06 4.41 0.29
N GLU A 637 10.78 5.45 -0.12
CA GLU A 637 10.79 5.91 -1.51
C GLU A 637 11.33 4.82 -2.44
N LYS A 638 12.44 4.18 -2.06
CA LYS A 638 13.01 3.05 -2.81
C LYS A 638 12.01 1.90 -2.95
N GLU A 639 11.40 1.45 -1.83
CA GLU A 639 10.41 0.36 -1.86
C GLU A 639 9.17 0.74 -2.70
N PHE A 640 8.70 1.98 -2.61
CA PHE A 640 7.58 2.47 -3.38
C PHE A 640 7.89 2.44 -4.88
N ASN A 641 9.04 2.98 -5.28
CA ASN A 641 9.46 3.02 -6.69
C ASN A 641 9.67 1.61 -7.26
N GLU A 642 10.31 0.71 -6.51
CA GLU A 642 10.47 -0.69 -6.89
C GLU A 642 9.12 -1.41 -7.08
N SER A 643 8.21 -1.23 -6.12
CA SER A 643 6.89 -1.87 -6.16
C SER A 643 5.98 -1.27 -7.24
N LEU A 644 6.05 0.04 -7.47
CA LEU A 644 5.37 0.71 -8.58
C LEU A 644 5.87 0.19 -9.91
N GLN A 645 7.19 0.12 -10.11
CA GLN A 645 7.76 -0.40 -11.34
C GLN A 645 7.37 -1.86 -11.57
N LYS A 646 7.30 -2.68 -10.51
CA LYS A 646 6.78 -4.05 -10.60
C LYS A 646 5.36 -4.08 -11.17
N ILE A 647 4.45 -3.25 -10.64
CA ILE A 647 3.06 -3.20 -11.10
C ILE A 647 2.95 -2.70 -12.56
N LEU A 648 3.76 -1.72 -12.93
CA LEU A 648 3.82 -1.23 -14.32
C LEU A 648 4.35 -2.32 -15.27
N ASN A 649 5.41 -3.03 -14.90
CA ASN A 649 6.00 -4.10 -15.70
C ASN A 649 5.01 -5.23 -15.98
N VAL A 650 4.30 -5.72 -14.95
CA VAL A 650 3.33 -6.82 -15.15
C VAL A 650 2.09 -6.37 -15.93
N SER A 651 1.80 -5.06 -15.94
CA SER A 651 0.66 -4.48 -16.66
C SER A 651 1.03 -3.95 -18.04
N ALA A 652 2.30 -4.03 -18.45
CA ALA A 652 2.83 -3.37 -19.65
C ALA A 652 2.02 -3.69 -20.91
N ASN A 653 1.64 -4.95 -21.13
CA ASN A 653 0.82 -5.34 -22.29
C ASN A 653 -0.52 -4.57 -22.34
N GLN A 654 -1.22 -4.49 -21.21
CA GLN A 654 -2.51 -3.81 -21.10
C GLN A 654 -2.38 -2.29 -21.19
N ILE A 655 -1.30 -1.72 -20.65
CA ILE A 655 -0.98 -0.29 -20.76
C ILE A 655 -0.76 0.08 -22.23
N HIS A 656 0.08 -0.68 -22.95
CA HIS A 656 0.31 -0.45 -24.37
C HIS A 656 -0.96 -0.60 -25.20
N LEU A 657 -1.78 -1.63 -24.97
CA LEU A 657 -3.06 -1.78 -25.66
C LEU A 657 -4.00 -0.59 -25.38
N TYR A 658 -4.04 -0.11 -24.13
CA TYR A 658 -4.83 1.07 -23.77
C TYR A 658 -4.35 2.30 -24.55
N ASP A 659 -3.05 2.56 -24.57
CA ASP A 659 -2.45 3.72 -25.26
C ASP A 659 -2.63 3.63 -26.79
N ASP A 660 -2.41 2.47 -27.40
CA ASP A 660 -2.56 2.24 -28.84
C ASP A 660 -4.01 2.48 -29.32
N LEU A 661 -5.00 2.35 -28.42
CA LEU A 661 -6.42 2.55 -28.69
C LEU A 661 -6.94 3.94 -28.27
N GLU A 662 -6.09 4.86 -27.82
CA GLU A 662 -6.50 6.19 -27.34
C GLU A 662 -7.33 6.95 -28.38
N ASN A 663 -6.93 6.92 -29.65
CA ASN A 663 -7.62 7.59 -30.75
C ASN A 663 -9.00 7.00 -31.09
N GLU A 664 -9.30 5.77 -30.62
CA GLU A 664 -10.59 5.10 -30.82
C GLU A 664 -11.59 5.42 -29.69
N GLY A 665 -11.11 6.03 -28.60
CA GLY A 665 -11.91 6.50 -27.47
C GLY A 665 -12.10 5.49 -26.33
N PRO A 666 -12.57 5.97 -25.16
CA PRO A 666 -12.56 5.22 -23.91
C PRO A 666 -13.44 3.96 -23.92
N ALA A 667 -14.53 3.97 -24.69
CA ALA A 667 -15.40 2.80 -24.81
C ALA A 667 -14.71 1.62 -25.52
N VAL A 668 -13.83 1.89 -26.49
CA VAL A 668 -13.07 0.85 -27.19
C VAL A 668 -11.95 0.33 -26.29
N GLN A 669 -11.24 1.22 -25.59
CA GLN A 669 -10.22 0.87 -24.61
C GLN A 669 -10.79 -0.06 -23.51
N GLU A 670 -11.93 0.32 -22.92
CA GLU A 670 -12.61 -0.48 -21.89
C GLU A 670 -12.98 -1.87 -22.43
N LYS A 671 -13.72 -1.94 -23.55
CA LYS A 671 -14.15 -3.22 -24.12
C LYS A 671 -12.97 -4.10 -24.53
N ALA A 672 -11.89 -3.53 -25.06
CA ALA A 672 -10.71 -4.29 -25.45
C ALA A 672 -10.04 -4.98 -24.26
N ILE A 673 -9.90 -4.26 -23.14
CA ILE A 673 -9.33 -4.79 -21.89
C ILE A 673 -10.27 -5.79 -21.21
N GLU A 674 -11.58 -5.53 -21.17
CA GLU A 674 -12.56 -6.48 -20.62
C GLU A 674 -12.60 -7.78 -21.42
N THR A 675 -12.39 -7.71 -22.74
CA THR A 675 -12.35 -8.89 -23.60
C THR A 675 -11.19 -9.82 -23.23
N ILE A 676 -10.06 -9.30 -22.75
CA ILE A 676 -8.97 -10.12 -22.18
C ILE A 676 -9.50 -10.96 -21.01
N GLU A 677 -10.16 -10.33 -20.03
CA GLU A 677 -10.70 -11.04 -18.87
C GLU A 677 -11.82 -12.02 -19.25
N ASN A 678 -12.64 -11.68 -20.24
CA ASN A 678 -13.71 -12.56 -20.72
C ASN A 678 -13.18 -13.79 -21.49
N LEU A 679 -12.08 -13.65 -22.23
CA LEU A 679 -11.36 -14.79 -22.81
C LEU A 679 -10.79 -15.71 -21.72
N GLU A 680 -10.19 -15.13 -20.66
CA GLU A 680 -9.73 -15.91 -19.51
C GLU A 680 -10.90 -16.65 -18.82
N LYS A 681 -12.03 -15.97 -18.61
CA LYS A 681 -13.27 -16.55 -18.03
C LYS A 681 -13.85 -17.69 -18.90
N LEU A 682 -13.75 -17.60 -20.22
CA LEU A 682 -14.22 -18.62 -21.16
C LEU A 682 -13.32 -19.87 -21.19
N THR A 683 -12.01 -19.67 -20.99
CA THR A 683 -10.98 -20.71 -21.19
C THR A 683 -10.41 -21.30 -19.92
N SER A 684 -10.72 -20.71 -18.76
CA SER A 684 -10.26 -21.15 -17.44
C SER A 684 -11.43 -21.58 -16.55
N PRO A 685 -11.21 -22.46 -15.55
CA PRO A 685 -12.19 -22.69 -14.50
C PRO A 685 -12.51 -21.39 -13.72
N THR A 686 -13.79 -21.14 -13.48
CA THR A 686 -14.28 -19.92 -12.83
C THR A 686 -15.23 -20.22 -11.65
N THR A 687 -15.51 -19.20 -10.84
CA THR A 687 -16.46 -19.24 -9.72
C THR A 687 -17.27 -17.95 -9.62
N TRP A 688 -18.50 -18.08 -9.13
CA TRP A 688 -19.44 -16.98 -8.85
C TRP A 688 -19.60 -16.68 -7.36
N VAL A 689 -18.86 -17.38 -6.51
CA VAL A 689 -19.00 -17.27 -5.06
C VAL A 689 -17.64 -17.05 -4.42
N SER A 690 -17.65 -16.33 -3.29
CA SER A 690 -16.47 -16.23 -2.43
C SER A 690 -15.90 -17.62 -2.10
N LYS A 691 -14.63 -17.72 -1.71
CA LYS A 691 -13.93 -18.99 -1.38
C LYS A 691 -14.72 -19.96 -0.49
N ASN A 692 -15.53 -19.46 0.45
CA ASN A 692 -16.34 -20.28 1.36
C ASN A 692 -17.78 -20.55 0.87
N GLY A 693 -18.13 -20.11 -0.35
CA GLY A 693 -19.42 -20.37 -0.98
C GLY A 693 -20.61 -19.60 -0.41
N THR A 694 -20.42 -18.53 0.38
CA THR A 694 -21.55 -17.86 1.08
C THR A 694 -21.84 -16.43 0.65
N VAL A 695 -21.07 -15.88 -0.29
CA VAL A 695 -21.27 -14.52 -0.82
C VAL A 695 -21.27 -14.61 -2.34
N PRO A 696 -22.36 -14.20 -3.02
CA PRO A 696 -22.39 -14.12 -4.47
C PRO A 696 -21.50 -12.97 -4.94
N LEU A 697 -20.73 -13.21 -6.00
CA LEU A 697 -19.92 -12.20 -6.65
C LEU A 697 -20.74 -11.43 -7.67
N GLU A 698 -20.33 -10.22 -8.01
CA GLU A 698 -20.92 -9.42 -9.09
C GLU A 698 -20.31 -9.74 -10.45
N HIS A 699 -19.01 -10.07 -10.46
CA HIS A 699 -18.30 -10.54 -11.65
C HIS A 699 -17.86 -12.00 -11.52
N LEU A 700 -17.81 -12.71 -12.64
CA LEU A 700 -17.32 -14.08 -12.70
C LEU A 700 -15.80 -14.06 -12.44
N GLN A 701 -15.30 -14.90 -11.53
CA GLN A 701 -13.87 -14.91 -11.20
C GLN A 701 -13.17 -16.16 -11.70
N VAL A 702 -12.03 -15.99 -12.35
CA VAL A 702 -11.13 -17.08 -12.73
C VAL A 702 -10.42 -17.63 -11.49
N ASN A 703 -10.32 -18.95 -11.37
CA ASN A 703 -9.47 -19.58 -10.37
C ASN A 703 -7.99 -19.33 -10.73
N SER A 704 -7.29 -18.54 -9.91
CA SER A 704 -5.90 -18.14 -10.15
C SER A 704 -4.94 -19.33 -10.31
N GLU A 705 -5.18 -20.46 -9.63
CA GLU A 705 -4.29 -21.63 -9.69
C GLU A 705 -4.36 -22.38 -11.03
N THR A 706 -5.46 -22.22 -11.78
CA THR A 706 -5.70 -22.89 -13.06
C THR A 706 -6.01 -21.86 -14.16
N ARG A 707 -5.57 -20.61 -13.97
CA ARG A 707 -5.79 -19.52 -14.92
C ARG A 707 -5.00 -19.78 -16.20
N VAL A 708 -5.66 -19.60 -17.33
CA VAL A 708 -5.06 -19.52 -18.65
C VAL A 708 -4.99 -18.04 -19.04
N PRO A 709 -3.81 -17.39 -19.01
CA PRO A 709 -3.68 -15.96 -19.26
C PRO A 709 -3.84 -15.62 -20.74
N TRP A 710 -4.49 -14.48 -21.01
CA TRP A 710 -4.61 -13.89 -22.34
C TRP A 710 -3.95 -12.53 -22.38
N GLN A 711 -3.45 -12.15 -23.55
CA GLN A 711 -2.86 -10.85 -23.83
C GLN A 711 -3.44 -10.29 -25.11
N ALA A 712 -3.27 -8.98 -25.34
CA ALA A 712 -3.66 -8.37 -26.60
C ALA A 712 -2.77 -7.20 -27.00
N HIS A 713 -2.74 -6.90 -28.29
CA HIS A 713 -2.03 -5.76 -28.87
C HIS A 713 -2.66 -5.34 -30.20
N VAL A 714 -2.30 -4.16 -30.69
CA VAL A 714 -2.73 -3.67 -32.00
C VAL A 714 -1.71 -4.06 -33.07
N GLU A 715 -2.20 -4.59 -34.19
CA GLU A 715 -1.42 -4.90 -35.40
C GLU A 715 -2.15 -4.31 -36.63
N GLY A 716 -1.62 -3.21 -37.17
CA GLY A 716 -2.33 -2.41 -38.17
C GLY A 716 -3.64 -1.85 -37.61
N ASP A 717 -4.75 -2.08 -38.32
CA ASP A 717 -6.10 -1.72 -37.85
C ASP A 717 -6.79 -2.86 -37.05
N SER A 718 -6.08 -3.95 -36.75
CA SER A 718 -6.66 -5.10 -36.04
C SER A 718 -6.22 -5.16 -34.58
N ILE A 719 -7.09 -5.68 -33.71
CA ILE A 719 -6.70 -6.10 -32.36
C ILE A 719 -6.41 -7.60 -32.40
N VAL A 720 -5.25 -7.98 -31.91
CA VAL A 720 -4.80 -9.36 -31.81
C VAL A 720 -4.86 -9.79 -30.35
N TYR A 721 -5.66 -10.80 -30.05
CA TYR A 721 -5.70 -11.48 -28.76
C TYR A 721 -4.94 -12.80 -28.87
N HIS A 722 -4.08 -13.13 -27.89
CA HIS A 722 -3.33 -14.38 -27.93
C HIS A 722 -3.17 -15.01 -26.54
N CYS A 723 -3.03 -16.33 -26.57
CA CYS A 723 -2.81 -17.19 -25.41
C CYS A 723 -1.57 -18.05 -25.68
N ASP A 724 -0.51 -17.80 -24.90
CA ASP A 724 0.77 -18.51 -25.03
C ASP A 724 0.79 -19.86 -24.29
N GLU A 725 -0.29 -20.20 -23.57
CA GLU A 725 -0.48 -21.50 -22.93
C GLU A 725 -1.37 -22.43 -23.77
N PRO A 726 -1.09 -23.74 -23.80
CA PRO A 726 -1.93 -24.69 -24.52
C PRO A 726 -3.35 -24.77 -23.95
N LEU A 727 -4.35 -24.56 -24.80
CA LEU A 727 -5.75 -24.70 -24.40
C LEU A 727 -6.15 -26.17 -24.24
N SER A 728 -6.97 -26.47 -23.22
CA SER A 728 -7.60 -27.79 -23.09
C SER A 728 -8.58 -28.03 -24.26
N ALA A 729 -8.85 -29.29 -24.59
CA ALA A 729 -9.78 -29.63 -25.67
C ALA A 729 -11.19 -29.01 -25.44
N ALA A 730 -11.65 -28.95 -24.19
CA ALA A 730 -12.90 -28.30 -23.82
C ALA A 730 -12.85 -26.77 -24.03
N ALA A 731 -11.75 -26.12 -23.64
CA ALA A 731 -11.56 -24.69 -23.87
C ALA A 731 -11.50 -24.35 -25.37
N LYS A 732 -10.78 -25.14 -26.18
CA LYS A 732 -10.72 -24.97 -27.64
C LYS A 732 -12.11 -24.99 -28.28
N LYS A 733 -12.91 -26.01 -27.97
CA LYS A 733 -14.27 -26.17 -28.50
C LYS A 733 -15.17 -24.97 -28.14
N MET A 734 -15.07 -24.45 -26.92
CA MET A 734 -15.83 -23.27 -26.50
C MET A 734 -15.36 -22.00 -27.22
N LEU A 735 -14.05 -21.81 -27.35
CA LEU A 735 -13.46 -20.68 -28.06
C LEU A 735 -13.85 -20.65 -29.54
N GLU A 736 -13.79 -21.79 -30.22
CA GLU A 736 -14.20 -21.95 -31.63
C GLU A 736 -15.65 -21.53 -31.85
N ALA A 737 -16.56 -21.93 -30.95
CA ALA A 737 -17.96 -21.58 -31.02
C ALA A 737 -18.21 -20.06 -30.91
N PHE A 738 -17.46 -19.37 -30.05
CA PHE A 738 -17.54 -17.90 -29.94
C PHE A 738 -16.91 -17.23 -31.16
N ALA A 739 -15.72 -17.67 -31.57
CA ALA A 739 -14.97 -17.11 -32.69
C ALA A 739 -15.81 -17.12 -33.99
N ASN A 740 -16.40 -18.27 -34.34
CA ASN A 740 -17.22 -18.44 -35.54
C ASN A 740 -18.42 -17.47 -35.60
N ASN A 741 -18.95 -17.05 -34.44
CA ASN A 741 -20.09 -16.14 -34.37
C ASN A 741 -19.68 -14.67 -34.26
N SER A 742 -18.42 -14.38 -33.93
CA SER A 742 -17.93 -13.05 -33.59
C SER A 742 -17.43 -12.22 -34.77
N GLY A 743 -17.01 -12.87 -35.87
CA GLY A 743 -16.30 -12.21 -36.98
C GLY A 743 -14.78 -12.07 -36.78
N GLY A 744 -14.24 -12.58 -35.67
CA GLY A 744 -12.80 -12.72 -35.47
C GLY A 744 -12.23 -13.98 -36.15
N VAL A 745 -10.96 -13.93 -36.53
CA VAL A 745 -10.22 -15.06 -37.13
C VAL A 745 -9.47 -15.81 -36.04
N LEU A 746 -9.86 -17.05 -35.75
CA LEU A 746 -9.20 -17.91 -34.78
C LEU A 746 -8.15 -18.81 -35.45
N GLU A 747 -6.95 -18.80 -34.91
CA GLU A 747 -5.85 -19.69 -35.27
C GLU A 747 -5.42 -20.47 -34.01
N ILE A 748 -5.42 -21.80 -34.10
CA ILE A 748 -4.87 -22.68 -33.05
C ILE A 748 -3.62 -23.35 -33.61
N ALA A 749 -2.47 -23.04 -33.02
CA ALA A 749 -1.20 -23.64 -33.44
C ALA A 749 -1.14 -25.13 -33.03
N ALA A 750 -0.28 -25.90 -33.70
CA ALA A 750 -0.11 -27.33 -33.44
C ALA A 750 0.31 -27.62 -31.99
N ASP A 751 1.03 -26.69 -31.35
CA ASP A 751 1.45 -26.80 -29.95
C ASP A 751 0.34 -26.47 -28.92
N GLY A 752 -0.85 -26.12 -29.41
CA GLY A 752 -2.06 -25.88 -28.65
C GLY A 752 -2.32 -24.44 -28.22
N THR A 753 -1.44 -23.50 -28.55
CA THR A 753 -1.62 -22.06 -28.32
C THR A 753 -2.64 -21.45 -29.28
N ALA A 754 -3.20 -20.29 -28.94
CA ALA A 754 -4.29 -19.67 -29.72
C ALA A 754 -4.04 -18.19 -30.01
N LYS A 755 -4.45 -17.74 -31.20
CA LYS A 755 -4.44 -16.34 -31.66
C LYS A 755 -5.81 -16.00 -32.26
N LEU A 756 -6.34 -14.83 -31.92
CA LEU A 756 -7.60 -14.28 -32.40
C LEU A 756 -7.34 -12.89 -32.98
N THR A 757 -7.53 -12.73 -34.29
CA THR A 757 -7.36 -11.44 -34.98
C THR A 757 -8.71 -10.81 -35.27
N VAL A 758 -8.90 -9.56 -34.86
CA VAL A 758 -10.17 -8.83 -34.94
C VAL A 758 -9.98 -7.55 -35.74
N ALA A 759 -10.48 -7.55 -36.97
CA ALA A 759 -10.49 -6.37 -37.85
C ALA A 759 -11.39 -5.26 -37.28
N LYS A 760 -11.05 -4.00 -37.57
CA LYS A 760 -11.71 -2.80 -37.03
C LYS A 760 -13.23 -2.83 -37.22
N GLU A 761 -13.69 -3.20 -38.41
CA GLU A 761 -15.10 -3.30 -38.80
C GLU A 761 -15.89 -4.36 -38.02
N ASN A 762 -15.23 -5.37 -37.44
CA ASN A 762 -15.87 -6.45 -36.69
C ASN A 762 -15.79 -6.27 -35.17
N ARG A 763 -15.11 -5.23 -34.66
CA ARG A 763 -14.82 -5.05 -33.22
C ARG A 763 -16.07 -5.02 -32.35
N ASP A 764 -17.09 -4.24 -32.70
CA ASP A 764 -18.29 -4.12 -31.86
C ASP A 764 -19.04 -5.46 -31.74
N LYS A 765 -19.17 -6.19 -32.85
CA LYS A 765 -19.75 -7.53 -32.86
C LYS A 765 -18.91 -8.50 -32.04
N PHE A 766 -17.59 -8.40 -32.14
CA PHE A 766 -16.65 -9.22 -31.37
C PHE A 766 -16.79 -8.96 -29.87
N PHE A 767 -16.77 -7.70 -29.44
CA PHE A 767 -16.92 -7.30 -28.05
C PHE A 767 -18.27 -7.70 -27.46
N ASP A 768 -19.36 -7.59 -28.22
CA ASP A 768 -20.67 -8.06 -27.76
C ASP A 768 -20.70 -9.58 -27.60
N THR A 769 -20.17 -10.32 -28.58
CA THR A 769 -20.08 -11.78 -28.55
C THR A 769 -19.28 -12.27 -27.35
N PHE A 770 -18.12 -11.67 -27.09
CA PHE A 770 -17.24 -11.99 -25.96
C PHE A 770 -17.56 -11.18 -24.68
N SER A 771 -18.74 -10.57 -24.59
CA SER A 771 -19.15 -9.88 -23.36
C SER A 771 -19.30 -10.87 -22.20
N GLU A 772 -19.04 -10.40 -20.97
CA GLU A 772 -19.14 -11.23 -19.76
C GLU A 772 -20.51 -11.92 -19.69
N LYS A 773 -21.59 -11.19 -20.01
CA LYS A 773 -22.97 -11.71 -20.06
C LYS A 773 -23.11 -12.95 -20.95
N ASN A 774 -22.51 -12.96 -22.13
CA ASN A 774 -22.60 -14.07 -23.07
C ASN A 774 -21.69 -15.24 -22.65
N VAL A 775 -20.50 -14.94 -22.10
CA VAL A 775 -19.63 -15.95 -21.47
C VAL A 775 -20.36 -16.65 -20.32
N ILE A 776 -21.03 -15.90 -19.44
CA ILE A 776 -21.81 -16.43 -18.31
C ILE A 776 -22.95 -17.33 -18.79
N ARG A 777 -23.74 -16.88 -19.77
CA ARG A 777 -24.86 -17.67 -20.32
C ARG A 777 -24.43 -19.02 -20.86
N THR A 778 -23.20 -19.11 -21.36
CA THR A 778 -22.66 -20.36 -21.92
C THR A 778 -22.03 -21.24 -20.84
N THR A 779 -21.27 -20.64 -19.92
CA THR A 779 -20.48 -21.37 -18.92
C THR A 779 -21.26 -21.70 -17.65
N HIS A 780 -22.28 -20.89 -17.28
CA HIS A 780 -23.09 -21.00 -16.06
C HIS A 780 -24.59 -20.73 -16.38
N PRO A 781 -25.23 -21.55 -17.23
CA PRO A 781 -26.58 -21.29 -17.72
C PRO A 781 -27.63 -21.26 -16.60
N ASP A 782 -27.54 -22.18 -15.63
CA ASP A 782 -28.51 -22.30 -14.54
C ASP A 782 -28.47 -21.07 -13.61
N GLU A 783 -27.26 -20.64 -13.24
CA GLU A 783 -27.02 -19.43 -12.45
C GLU A 783 -27.49 -18.17 -13.19
N SER A 784 -27.24 -18.10 -14.50
CA SER A 784 -27.64 -16.97 -15.34
C SER A 784 -29.16 -16.80 -15.36
N ILE A 785 -29.89 -17.92 -15.45
CA ILE A 785 -31.36 -17.95 -15.39
C ILE A 785 -31.85 -17.53 -14.00
N GLU A 786 -31.28 -18.10 -12.93
CA GLU A 786 -31.68 -17.79 -11.54
C GLU A 786 -31.56 -16.29 -11.25
N ARG A 787 -30.46 -15.66 -11.68
CA ARG A 787 -30.23 -14.21 -11.49
C ARG A 787 -31.11 -13.34 -12.36
N SER A 788 -31.36 -13.75 -13.60
CA SER A 788 -32.28 -13.02 -14.49
C SER A 788 -33.70 -12.96 -13.90
N ASN A 789 -34.05 -13.91 -13.03
CA ASN A 789 -35.31 -13.95 -12.29
C ASN A 789 -35.25 -13.25 -10.92
N GLY A 790 -34.20 -12.49 -10.61
CA GLY A 790 -34.02 -11.77 -9.35
C GLY A 790 -33.44 -12.60 -8.20
N GLY A 791 -33.02 -13.85 -8.45
CA GLY A 791 -32.32 -14.70 -7.48
C GLY A 791 -30.84 -14.33 -7.30
N THR A 792 -30.18 -14.95 -6.31
CA THR A 792 -28.75 -14.70 -6.05
C THR A 792 -27.81 -15.59 -6.87
N GLY A 793 -28.31 -16.70 -7.40
CA GLY A 793 -27.49 -17.73 -8.08
C GLY A 793 -26.68 -18.60 -7.12
N LEU A 794 -26.83 -18.43 -5.80
CA LEU A 794 -25.98 -19.10 -4.80
C LEU A 794 -26.15 -20.62 -4.76
N VAL A 795 -27.35 -21.12 -5.05
CA VAL A 795 -27.63 -22.56 -5.02
C VAL A 795 -27.02 -23.24 -6.24
N ALA A 796 -27.30 -22.69 -7.43
CA ALA A 796 -26.69 -23.17 -8.67
C ALA A 796 -25.15 -23.12 -8.59
N ALA A 797 -24.57 -21.98 -8.18
CA ALA A 797 -23.11 -21.80 -8.11
C ALA A 797 -22.40 -22.76 -7.15
N LYS A 798 -23.07 -23.25 -6.09
CA LYS A 798 -22.52 -24.27 -5.18
C LYS A 798 -22.48 -25.66 -5.80
N ASN A 799 -23.40 -25.94 -6.71
CA ASN A 799 -23.54 -27.24 -7.36
C ASN A 799 -22.76 -27.32 -8.68
N TYR A 800 -22.36 -26.16 -9.22
CA TYR A 800 -21.57 -26.08 -10.45
C TYR A 800 -20.23 -26.81 -10.32
N LYS A 801 -19.96 -27.67 -11.31
CA LYS A 801 -18.65 -28.30 -11.52
C LYS A 801 -18.19 -27.90 -12.90
N SER A 802 -17.12 -27.10 -12.96
CA SER A 802 -16.60 -26.65 -14.24
C SER A 802 -16.21 -27.83 -15.13
N HIS A 803 -16.71 -27.82 -16.37
CA HIS A 803 -16.32 -28.77 -17.41
C HIS A 803 -14.86 -28.58 -17.86
N LEU A 804 -14.23 -27.47 -17.46
CA LEU A 804 -12.80 -27.18 -17.67
C LEU A 804 -11.91 -27.78 -16.57
N SER A 805 -12.49 -28.28 -15.47
CA SER A 805 -11.77 -28.97 -14.41
C SER A 805 -11.41 -30.40 -14.84
N GLN A 806 -10.49 -30.56 -15.79
CA GLN A 806 -9.93 -31.89 -16.05
C GLN A 806 -8.89 -32.24 -14.98
N ILE A 807 -9.13 -33.41 -14.36
CA ILE A 807 -8.28 -34.09 -13.40
C ILE A 807 -6.88 -34.26 -14.03
N ILE A 808 -5.85 -33.73 -13.36
CA ILE A 808 -4.48 -34.22 -13.56
C ILE A 808 -4.50 -35.67 -13.08
N ILE A 809 -4.67 -36.61 -14.01
CA ILE A 809 -4.58 -38.03 -13.69
C ILE A 809 -3.11 -38.34 -13.49
N ASP A 810 -2.76 -38.75 -12.26
CA ASP A 810 -1.51 -39.44 -11.94
C ASP A 810 -1.37 -40.66 -12.85
N ASN A 811 -0.57 -40.55 -13.91
CA ASN A 811 -0.18 -41.68 -14.73
C ASN A 811 1.16 -42.24 -14.25
N ASN A 812 1.09 -43.14 -13.26
CA ASN A 812 2.18 -44.04 -12.87
C ASN A 812 2.29 -45.24 -13.86
N VAL A 813 2.51 -44.96 -15.15
CA VAL A 813 2.86 -46.00 -16.14
C VAL A 813 4.02 -45.51 -17.00
N ALA A 814 4.99 -46.39 -17.22
CA ALA A 814 6.21 -46.07 -17.97
C ALA A 814 5.90 -45.65 -19.43
N PRO A 815 6.57 -44.63 -19.98
CA PRO A 815 6.26 -44.05 -21.29
C PRO A 815 6.67 -44.96 -22.46
N GLN A 816 5.76 -45.21 -23.40
CA GLN A 816 6.14 -45.39 -24.80
C GLN A 816 5.39 -44.37 -25.65
N ALA A 817 6.07 -43.77 -26.62
CA ALA A 817 5.40 -42.97 -27.65
C ALA A 817 4.55 -43.92 -28.50
N GLY A 818 3.36 -43.51 -28.92
CA GLY A 818 2.49 -44.32 -29.79
C GLY A 818 3.03 -44.55 -31.21
N PHE A 819 4.25 -44.11 -31.50
CA PHE A 819 4.94 -44.20 -32.79
C PHE A 819 6.46 -44.37 -32.60
N GLU A 820 7.14 -44.88 -33.62
CA GLU A 820 8.60 -45.02 -33.61
C GLU A 820 9.27 -43.64 -33.74
N ILE A 821 10.10 -43.30 -32.75
CA ILE A 821 10.83 -42.02 -32.72
C ILE A 821 11.98 -42.08 -33.74
N PRO A 822 11.98 -41.26 -34.81
CA PRO A 822 12.97 -41.33 -35.87
C PRO A 822 14.37 -40.96 -35.34
N GLN A 823 15.43 -41.40 -36.03
CA GLN A 823 16.81 -41.01 -35.69
C GLN A 823 17.11 -39.55 -36.07
N LYS A 824 16.57 -39.10 -37.20
CA LYS A 824 16.64 -37.72 -37.68
C LYS A 824 15.24 -37.21 -37.97
N LEU A 825 14.92 -36.03 -37.48
CA LEU A 825 13.66 -35.35 -37.71
C LEU A 825 13.89 -34.09 -38.53
N THR A 826 13.55 -34.14 -39.82
CA THR A 826 13.52 -32.95 -40.67
C THR A 826 12.24 -32.16 -40.43
N VAL A 827 12.39 -30.91 -39.99
CA VAL A 827 11.31 -29.96 -39.72
C VAL A 827 11.48 -28.76 -40.64
N ARG A 828 10.40 -28.41 -41.35
CA ARG A 828 10.33 -27.24 -42.22
C ARG A 828 10.12 -25.98 -41.39
N ILE A 829 11.06 -25.03 -41.44
CA ILE A 829 10.98 -23.75 -40.73
C ILE A 829 11.16 -22.62 -41.75
N GLY A 830 10.10 -21.86 -42.02
CA GLY A 830 10.12 -20.87 -43.11
C GLY A 830 10.50 -21.54 -44.44
N ASP A 831 11.58 -21.05 -45.05
CA ASP A 831 12.07 -21.59 -46.32
C ASP A 831 13.22 -22.61 -46.19
N SER A 832 13.60 -22.98 -44.96
CA SER A 832 14.69 -23.92 -44.67
C SER A 832 14.22 -25.24 -44.06
N ASP A 833 15.00 -26.30 -44.31
CA ASP A 833 14.84 -27.61 -43.66
C ASP A 833 15.87 -27.75 -42.54
N VAL A 834 15.39 -27.90 -41.31
CA VAL A 834 16.24 -28.07 -40.11
C VAL A 834 16.15 -29.51 -39.65
N ILE A 835 17.31 -30.15 -39.43
CA ILE A 835 17.40 -31.56 -39.04
C ILE A 835 17.75 -31.66 -37.55
N PHE A 836 16.84 -32.22 -36.75
CA PHE A 836 17.09 -32.54 -35.34
C PHE A 836 17.47 -34.02 -35.19
N GLU A 837 18.47 -34.30 -34.36
CA GLU A 837 18.89 -35.66 -33.99
C GLU A 837 18.05 -36.19 -32.83
N LYS A 838 17.75 -37.50 -32.80
CA LYS A 838 16.89 -38.15 -31.80
C LYS A 838 17.19 -37.75 -30.35
N LYS A 839 18.47 -37.73 -30.00
CA LYS A 839 18.95 -37.36 -28.66
C LYS A 839 18.52 -35.97 -28.18
N GLN A 840 18.09 -35.08 -29.08
CA GLN A 840 17.68 -33.71 -28.76
C GLN A 840 16.21 -33.59 -28.39
N TYR A 841 15.34 -34.49 -28.85
CA TYR A 841 13.88 -34.40 -28.61
C TYR A 841 13.26 -35.65 -27.98
N GLU A 842 13.98 -36.77 -27.90
CA GLU A 842 13.46 -38.01 -27.31
C GLU A 842 13.04 -37.83 -25.84
N ASP A 843 13.87 -37.15 -25.04
CA ASP A 843 13.57 -36.93 -23.62
C ASP A 843 12.38 -35.99 -23.43
N MET A 844 12.21 -35.00 -24.31
CA MET A 844 11.02 -34.13 -24.31
C MET A 844 9.74 -34.95 -24.50
N ILE A 845 9.75 -35.94 -25.39
CA ILE A 845 8.58 -36.81 -25.60
C ILE A 845 8.34 -37.71 -24.37
N LYS A 846 9.39 -38.32 -23.84
CA LYS A 846 9.31 -39.23 -22.67
C LYS A 846 8.76 -38.53 -21.43
N GLU A 847 9.20 -37.30 -21.19
CA GLU A 847 8.83 -36.51 -20.02
C GLU A 847 7.46 -35.79 -20.18
N THR A 848 6.85 -35.85 -21.37
CA THR A 848 5.50 -35.29 -21.60
C THR A 848 4.43 -36.25 -21.10
N PRO A 849 3.39 -35.75 -20.39
CA PRO A 849 2.22 -36.54 -20.03
C PRO A 849 1.59 -37.20 -21.26
N GLU A 850 1.17 -38.46 -21.15
CA GLU A 850 0.69 -39.25 -22.29
C GLU A 850 -0.41 -38.57 -23.10
N ALA A 851 -1.37 -37.93 -22.42
CA ALA A 851 -2.47 -37.20 -23.05
C ALA A 851 -2.03 -35.99 -23.90
N GLN A 852 -0.81 -35.48 -23.69
CA GLN A 852 -0.23 -34.33 -24.39
C GLN A 852 0.90 -34.72 -25.35
N ARG A 853 1.21 -36.01 -25.48
CA ARG A 853 2.26 -36.46 -26.40
C ARG A 853 1.81 -36.28 -27.86
N PRO A 854 2.75 -36.03 -28.77
CA PRO A 854 2.48 -36.11 -30.20
C PRO A 854 1.91 -37.49 -30.55
N LYS A 855 0.94 -37.53 -31.46
CA LYS A 855 0.28 -38.77 -31.90
C LYS A 855 0.96 -39.42 -33.10
N SER A 856 1.76 -38.65 -33.84
CA SER A 856 2.48 -39.11 -35.02
C SER A 856 3.78 -38.33 -35.23
N VAL A 857 4.63 -38.79 -36.16
CA VAL A 857 5.84 -38.06 -36.57
C VAL A 857 5.49 -36.71 -37.20
N ASN A 858 4.40 -36.61 -37.97
CA ASN A 858 3.97 -35.33 -38.57
C ASN A 858 3.51 -34.35 -37.50
N ASP A 859 2.73 -34.81 -36.52
CA ASP A 859 2.30 -34.02 -35.36
C ASP A 859 3.51 -33.49 -34.56
N LEU A 860 4.52 -34.34 -34.35
CA LEU A 860 5.79 -33.91 -33.74
C LEU A 860 6.50 -32.81 -34.56
N LYS A 861 6.55 -32.94 -35.89
CA LYS A 861 7.16 -31.91 -36.77
C LYS A 861 6.40 -30.59 -36.66
N GLU A 862 5.07 -30.62 -36.69
CA GLU A 862 4.22 -29.44 -36.60
C GLU A 862 4.35 -28.74 -35.25
N ILE A 863 4.38 -29.50 -34.13
CA ILE A 863 4.60 -28.94 -32.79
C ILE A 863 5.97 -28.26 -32.68
N ILE A 864 7.03 -28.92 -33.15
CA ILE A 864 8.39 -28.33 -33.12
C ILE A 864 8.43 -27.08 -34.00
N ALA A 865 7.84 -27.11 -35.20
CA ALA A 865 7.78 -25.95 -36.10
C ALA A 865 7.04 -24.77 -35.47
N ALA A 866 5.88 -25.01 -34.86
CA ALA A 866 5.11 -23.99 -34.16
C ALA A 866 5.91 -23.33 -33.04
N ARG A 867 6.59 -24.12 -32.20
CA ARG A 867 7.43 -23.59 -31.11
C ARG A 867 8.65 -22.81 -31.60
N VAL A 868 9.33 -23.29 -32.65
CA VAL A 868 10.46 -22.56 -33.27
C VAL A 868 9.97 -21.22 -33.82
N ASN A 869 8.84 -21.21 -34.54
CA ASN A 869 8.27 -19.98 -35.09
C ASN A 869 7.87 -18.99 -34.00
N LYS A 870 7.28 -19.46 -32.90
CA LYS A 870 6.99 -18.62 -31.73
C LYS A 870 8.27 -18.02 -31.12
N GLY A 871 9.33 -18.80 -30.99
CA GLY A 871 10.63 -18.28 -30.51
C GLY A 871 11.23 -17.21 -31.42
N ARG A 872 11.08 -17.35 -32.75
CA ARG A 872 11.51 -16.36 -33.75
C ARG A 872 10.69 -15.07 -33.65
N GLU A 873 9.38 -15.18 -33.49
CA GLU A 873 8.48 -14.05 -33.30
C GLU A 873 8.86 -13.26 -32.03
N ILE A 874 9.04 -13.96 -30.91
CA ILE A 874 9.49 -13.36 -29.64
C ILE A 874 10.81 -12.62 -29.83
N MET A 875 11.81 -13.28 -30.43
CA MET A 875 13.13 -12.68 -30.68
C MET A 875 13.02 -11.38 -31.48
N LYS A 876 12.26 -11.42 -32.59
CA LYS A 876 12.03 -10.26 -33.46
C LYS A 876 11.33 -9.13 -32.71
N ASP A 877 10.24 -9.42 -32.03
CA ASP A 877 9.43 -8.39 -31.37
C ASP A 877 10.15 -7.78 -30.17
N VAL A 878 10.83 -8.58 -29.35
CA VAL A 878 11.64 -8.09 -28.23
C VAL A 878 12.76 -7.18 -28.72
N LEU A 879 13.51 -7.58 -29.76
CA LEU A 879 14.58 -6.75 -30.30
C LEU A 879 14.07 -5.45 -30.93
N ASN A 880 12.85 -5.45 -31.50
CA ASN A 880 12.22 -4.26 -32.05
C ASN A 880 11.58 -3.34 -30.99
N GLY A 881 11.56 -3.75 -29.71
CA GLY A 881 10.96 -2.97 -28.62
C GLY A 881 9.48 -3.29 -28.36
N ASN A 882 8.94 -4.30 -29.03
CA ASN A 882 7.58 -4.80 -28.89
C ASN A 882 7.50 -6.02 -27.94
N GLY A 883 8.48 -6.19 -27.06
CA GLY A 883 8.54 -7.34 -26.13
C GLY A 883 7.33 -7.45 -25.20
N PHE A 884 6.61 -6.35 -24.95
CA PHE A 884 5.36 -6.33 -24.18
C PHE A 884 4.23 -7.18 -24.80
N ARG A 885 4.37 -7.58 -26.07
CA ARG A 885 3.44 -8.50 -26.75
C ARG A 885 3.60 -9.95 -26.28
N HIS A 886 4.69 -10.30 -25.61
CA HIS A 886 4.96 -11.66 -25.18
C HIS A 886 5.34 -11.69 -23.70
N GLN A 887 4.60 -12.43 -22.90
CA GLN A 887 4.99 -12.67 -21.52
C GLN A 887 6.23 -13.57 -21.45
N ALA A 888 7.22 -13.22 -20.63
CA ALA A 888 8.37 -14.10 -20.37
C ALA A 888 7.97 -15.26 -19.43
N THR A 889 7.26 -16.24 -19.96
CA THR A 889 6.94 -17.50 -19.27
C THR A 889 8.05 -18.53 -19.50
N THR A 890 8.16 -19.54 -18.64
CA THR A 890 9.12 -20.64 -18.84
C THR A 890 8.94 -21.33 -20.19
N ARG A 891 7.69 -21.45 -20.67
CA ARG A 891 7.35 -21.97 -22.00
C ARG A 891 7.86 -21.08 -23.14
N ASN A 892 7.58 -19.78 -23.08
CA ASN A 892 8.03 -18.83 -24.12
C ASN A 892 9.55 -18.74 -24.18
N VAL A 893 10.23 -18.78 -23.02
CA VAL A 893 11.69 -18.84 -22.95
C VAL A 893 12.22 -20.17 -23.53
N ALA A 894 11.51 -21.28 -23.33
CA ALA A 894 11.86 -22.55 -23.97
C ALA A 894 11.67 -22.51 -25.49
N CYS A 895 10.61 -21.86 -26.00
CA CYS A 895 10.41 -21.63 -27.44
C CYS A 895 11.53 -20.77 -28.04
N LEU A 896 11.92 -19.68 -27.35
CA LEU A 896 13.07 -18.84 -27.74
C LEU A 896 14.37 -19.67 -27.81
N THR A 897 14.64 -20.47 -26.77
CA THR A 897 15.83 -21.33 -26.72
C THR A 897 15.82 -22.39 -27.83
N LEU A 898 14.64 -22.93 -28.15
CA LEU A 898 14.46 -23.86 -29.27
C LEU A 898 14.73 -23.18 -30.62
N ALA A 899 14.35 -21.92 -30.79
CA ALA A 899 14.71 -21.14 -31.97
C ALA A 899 16.24 -20.94 -32.08
N PHE A 900 16.96 -20.76 -30.96
CA PHE A 900 18.43 -20.71 -30.96
C PHE A 900 19.06 -22.03 -31.43
N HIS A 901 18.51 -23.16 -30.99
CA HIS A 901 18.94 -24.48 -31.48
C HIS A 901 18.67 -24.64 -32.99
N ALA A 902 17.49 -24.25 -33.46
CA ALA A 902 17.15 -24.31 -34.88
C ALA A 902 18.07 -23.43 -35.75
N ALA A 903 18.35 -22.20 -35.30
CA ALA A 903 19.26 -21.28 -35.99
C ALA A 903 20.68 -21.86 -36.08
N THR A 904 21.17 -22.44 -34.97
CA THR A 904 22.46 -23.13 -34.92
C THR A 904 22.56 -24.22 -36.00
N MET A 905 21.54 -25.07 -36.10
CA MET A 905 21.51 -26.17 -37.06
C MET A 905 21.40 -25.68 -38.51
N ASN A 906 20.63 -24.61 -38.75
CA ASN A 906 20.53 -23.96 -40.05
C ASN A 906 21.88 -23.36 -40.50
N LYS A 907 22.72 -22.88 -39.57
CA LYS A 907 24.10 -22.43 -39.86
C LYS A 907 25.06 -23.58 -40.16
N GLY A 908 24.67 -24.82 -39.91
CA GLY A 908 25.55 -26.00 -40.01
C GLY A 908 26.54 -26.11 -38.86
N GLU A 909 26.26 -25.48 -37.71
CA GLU A 909 27.03 -25.62 -36.48
C GLU A 909 26.44 -26.71 -35.59
N TYR A 910 27.29 -27.32 -34.76
CA TYR A 910 26.89 -28.36 -33.82
C TYR A 910 26.78 -27.82 -32.40
N ASN A 911 25.67 -28.10 -31.71
CA ASN A 911 25.47 -27.69 -30.32
C ASN A 911 24.83 -28.82 -29.48
N GLU A 912 25.64 -29.41 -28.61
CA GLU A 912 25.24 -30.55 -27.78
C GLU A 912 24.50 -30.14 -26.50
N ARG A 913 24.82 -28.99 -25.90
CA ARG A 913 24.33 -28.57 -24.56
C ARG A 913 23.74 -27.17 -24.49
N GLY A 914 23.52 -26.51 -25.62
CA GLY A 914 22.76 -25.25 -25.68
C GLY A 914 23.48 -24.03 -25.11
N SER A 915 24.77 -23.83 -25.41
CA SER A 915 25.48 -22.58 -25.08
C SER A 915 25.50 -21.62 -26.27
N PHE A 916 25.06 -20.38 -26.07
CA PHE A 916 24.85 -19.37 -27.10
C PHE A 916 25.39 -18.01 -26.65
N SER A 917 25.86 -17.22 -27.60
CA SER A 917 26.11 -15.78 -27.44
C SER A 917 25.33 -15.06 -28.52
N VAL A 918 24.28 -14.36 -28.09
CA VAL A 918 23.27 -13.73 -28.96
C VAL A 918 23.48 -12.22 -28.97
N ALA A 919 23.41 -11.59 -30.14
CA ALA A 919 23.44 -10.13 -30.21
C ALA A 919 22.26 -9.51 -29.45
N ASP A 920 22.54 -8.58 -28.53
CA ASP A 920 21.51 -7.84 -27.78
C ASP A 920 21.97 -6.39 -27.59
N PRO A 921 22.08 -5.62 -28.69
CA PRO A 921 22.73 -4.31 -28.69
C PRO A 921 22.09 -3.31 -27.72
N HIS A 922 20.78 -3.47 -27.45
CA HIS A 922 20.00 -2.58 -26.61
C HIS A 922 19.63 -3.17 -25.24
N GLY A 923 20.06 -4.40 -24.93
CA GLY A 923 19.72 -5.06 -23.66
C GLY A 923 18.25 -5.52 -23.54
N ARG A 924 17.49 -5.49 -24.64
CA ARG A 924 16.04 -5.75 -24.63
C ARG A 924 15.75 -7.21 -24.35
N LEU A 925 16.57 -8.11 -24.88
CA LEU A 925 16.40 -9.55 -24.64
C LEU A 925 16.72 -9.90 -23.19
N TYR A 926 17.80 -9.33 -22.65
CA TYR A 926 18.15 -9.46 -21.24
C TYR A 926 17.03 -8.96 -20.31
N GLN A 927 16.49 -7.76 -20.58
CA GLN A 927 15.39 -7.18 -19.80
C GLN A 927 14.09 -8.00 -19.91
N TRP A 928 13.78 -8.53 -21.09
CA TRP A 928 12.62 -9.41 -21.29
C TRP A 928 12.75 -10.69 -20.46
N LEU A 929 13.92 -11.33 -20.44
CA LEU A 929 14.17 -12.50 -19.59
C LEU A 929 14.06 -12.16 -18.09
N ASP A 930 14.58 -11.00 -17.66
CA ASP A 930 14.49 -10.52 -16.27
C ASP A 930 13.04 -10.20 -15.84
N SER A 931 12.08 -10.11 -16.78
CA SER A 931 10.66 -10.01 -16.45
C SER A 931 10.00 -11.35 -16.07
N CYS A 932 10.69 -12.47 -16.28
CA CYS A 932 10.20 -13.80 -15.91
C CYS A 932 10.21 -13.99 -14.40
N LYS A 933 9.09 -14.44 -13.83
CA LYS A 933 8.94 -14.62 -12.37
C LYS A 933 9.71 -15.81 -11.79
N GLU A 934 10.15 -16.71 -12.66
CA GLU A 934 10.83 -17.95 -12.29
C GLU A 934 12.36 -17.82 -12.21
N ILE A 935 12.88 -16.61 -12.39
CA ILE A 935 14.31 -16.34 -12.30
C ILE A 935 14.80 -16.32 -10.86
N TYR A 936 16.06 -16.68 -10.69
CA TYR A 936 16.81 -16.53 -9.44
C TYR A 936 18.26 -16.14 -9.76
N THR A 937 18.87 -15.37 -8.87
CA THR A 937 20.27 -14.98 -8.99
C THR A 937 21.18 -16.12 -8.55
N ARG A 938 22.29 -16.32 -9.26
CA ARG A 938 23.31 -17.33 -8.93
C ARG A 938 24.71 -16.90 -9.34
N THR A 939 25.73 -17.57 -8.82
CA THR A 939 27.09 -17.46 -9.35
C THR A 939 27.29 -18.38 -10.56
N SER A 940 28.17 -17.97 -11.47
CA SER A 940 28.73 -18.79 -12.53
C SER A 940 30.21 -19.09 -12.28
N THR A 941 30.68 -20.29 -12.62
CA THR A 941 32.11 -20.61 -12.68
C THR A 941 32.76 -20.15 -13.98
N HIS A 942 31.98 -19.85 -15.02
CA HIS A 942 32.46 -19.56 -16.38
C HIS A 942 32.41 -18.07 -16.75
N ALA A 943 31.89 -17.21 -15.86
CA ALA A 943 31.66 -15.79 -16.15
C ALA A 943 32.06 -14.86 -15.01
N LYS A 944 32.92 -15.32 -14.07
CA LYS A 944 33.28 -14.54 -12.88
C LYS A 944 33.82 -13.14 -13.21
N ASN A 945 34.47 -12.98 -14.35
CA ASN A 945 35.03 -11.70 -14.79
C ASN A 945 33.96 -10.66 -15.15
N TYR A 946 32.72 -11.10 -15.45
CA TYR A 946 31.59 -10.23 -15.77
C TYR A 946 30.62 -10.07 -14.60
N HIS A 947 30.83 -10.82 -13.51
CA HIS A 947 30.09 -10.61 -12.27
C HIS A 947 30.45 -9.23 -11.70
N HIS A 948 29.55 -8.66 -10.90
CA HIS A 948 29.79 -7.40 -10.18
C HIS A 948 29.96 -6.15 -11.07
N GLU A 949 30.08 -6.29 -12.39
CA GLU A 949 29.96 -5.17 -13.32
C GLU A 949 28.55 -4.59 -13.29
N THR A 950 28.43 -3.28 -13.47
CA THR A 950 27.12 -2.62 -13.56
C THR A 950 26.65 -2.62 -15.01
N VAL A 951 25.54 -3.29 -15.28
CA VAL A 951 24.86 -3.34 -16.58
C VAL A 951 23.41 -2.91 -16.36
N ASP A 952 22.91 -2.01 -17.22
CA ASP A 952 21.53 -1.48 -17.13
C ASP A 952 21.16 -0.90 -15.76
N GLY A 953 22.14 -0.30 -15.07
CA GLY A 953 21.95 0.35 -13.77
C GLY A 953 21.89 -0.60 -12.57
N HIS A 954 22.18 -1.89 -12.75
CA HIS A 954 22.25 -2.86 -11.66
C HIS A 954 23.43 -3.84 -11.82
N MET A 955 23.70 -4.63 -10.79
CA MET A 955 24.78 -5.61 -10.80
C MET A 955 24.47 -6.77 -11.77
N ASN A 956 25.44 -7.10 -12.63
CA ASN A 956 25.33 -8.15 -13.65
C ASN A 956 25.57 -9.56 -13.10
N MET A 957 24.88 -9.92 -12.01
CA MET A 957 24.95 -11.29 -11.51
C MET A 957 24.23 -12.26 -12.46
N PRO A 958 24.80 -13.44 -12.72
CA PRO A 958 24.12 -14.40 -13.57
C PRO A 958 22.76 -14.86 -13.02
N ARG A 959 21.87 -15.21 -13.95
CA ARG A 959 20.50 -15.64 -13.67
C ARG A 959 20.35 -17.11 -13.99
N GLY A 960 19.62 -17.83 -13.14
CA GLY A 960 19.10 -19.15 -13.46
C GLY A 960 17.59 -19.09 -13.61
N LEU A 961 17.07 -19.89 -14.52
CA LEU A 961 15.65 -20.04 -14.81
C LEU A 961 15.35 -21.52 -15.02
N ASP A 962 14.63 -22.12 -14.08
CA ASP A 962 14.28 -23.54 -14.16
C ASP A 962 13.04 -23.69 -15.04
N ILE A 963 13.15 -24.50 -16.09
CA ILE A 963 12.12 -24.73 -17.11
C ILE A 963 11.56 -26.16 -16.93
N PRO A 964 10.23 -26.32 -16.84
CA PRO A 964 9.61 -27.64 -16.77
C PRO A 964 10.01 -28.56 -17.93
N THR A 965 10.13 -29.85 -17.63
CA THR A 965 10.43 -30.90 -18.62
C THR A 965 9.26 -31.17 -19.56
N GLY A 966 9.51 -31.89 -20.66
CA GLY A 966 8.48 -32.30 -21.63
C GLY A 966 8.44 -31.46 -22.91
N MET A 967 7.34 -31.57 -23.68
CA MET A 967 7.18 -30.95 -25.00
C MET A 967 7.07 -29.42 -24.94
N GLY A 968 6.81 -28.85 -23.76
CA GLY A 968 6.90 -27.40 -23.52
C GLY A 968 8.27 -26.94 -23.01
N GLY A 969 9.20 -27.86 -22.75
CA GLY A 969 10.48 -27.61 -22.11
C GLY A 969 11.66 -27.43 -23.07
N LEU A 970 12.87 -27.51 -22.51
CA LEU A 970 14.15 -27.44 -23.23
C LEU A 970 14.50 -28.77 -23.92
N MET A 971 15.36 -28.71 -24.94
CA MET A 971 15.86 -29.89 -25.65
C MET A 971 16.88 -30.70 -24.85
N GLY A 972 17.03 -31.98 -25.18
CA GLY A 972 18.13 -32.84 -24.72
C GLY A 972 18.16 -33.14 -23.22
N GLY A 973 16.99 -33.16 -22.56
CA GLY A 973 16.87 -33.40 -21.11
C GLY A 973 17.40 -32.24 -20.25
N MET A 974 17.55 -31.04 -20.83
CA MET A 974 17.93 -29.83 -20.12
C MET A 974 16.76 -29.30 -19.28
N LYS A 975 17.06 -28.67 -18.15
CA LYS A 975 16.08 -28.22 -17.15
C LYS A 975 16.23 -26.78 -16.73
N THR A 976 17.37 -26.15 -17.03
CA THR A 976 17.66 -24.80 -16.57
C THR A 976 18.26 -23.99 -17.70
N LEU A 977 17.79 -22.76 -17.88
CA LEU A 977 18.46 -21.74 -18.68
C LEU A 977 19.26 -20.83 -17.73
N HIS A 978 20.52 -20.61 -18.06
CA HIS A 978 21.44 -19.73 -17.35
C HIS A 978 21.85 -18.61 -18.30
N TYR A 979 21.77 -17.36 -17.86
CA TYR A 979 22.15 -16.22 -18.71
C TYR A 979 22.77 -15.05 -17.93
N PHE A 980 23.56 -14.23 -18.63
CA PHE A 980 24.11 -12.96 -18.15
C PHE A 980 24.51 -12.06 -19.35
N ALA A 981 24.60 -10.75 -19.12
CA ALA A 981 24.98 -9.82 -20.17
C ALA A 981 26.51 -9.78 -20.34
N ILE A 982 26.97 -9.72 -21.58
CA ILE A 982 28.34 -9.35 -21.94
C ILE A 982 28.30 -7.86 -22.32
N PRO A 983 28.96 -6.97 -21.57
CA PRO A 983 28.80 -5.54 -21.77
C PRO A 983 29.35 -5.05 -23.12
N LEU A 984 28.90 -3.87 -23.52
CA LEU A 984 29.47 -3.16 -24.67
C LEU A 984 30.90 -2.73 -24.34
N VAL A 985 31.84 -3.03 -25.23
CA VAL A 985 33.23 -2.55 -25.16
C VAL A 985 33.59 -1.94 -26.51
N GLN A 986 34.52 -0.99 -26.57
CA GLN A 986 34.88 -0.29 -27.80
C GLN A 986 35.22 -1.28 -28.94
N GLY A 987 34.44 -1.23 -30.03
CA GLY A 987 34.60 -2.11 -31.20
C GLY A 987 33.95 -3.50 -31.08
N GLN A 988 33.24 -3.80 -29.99
CA GLN A 988 32.57 -5.09 -29.77
C GLN A 988 31.14 -4.88 -29.26
N PRO A 989 30.10 -5.39 -29.95
CA PRO A 989 28.71 -5.18 -29.55
C PRO A 989 28.40 -5.82 -28.19
N ARG A 990 27.37 -5.28 -27.53
CA ARG A 990 26.73 -5.93 -26.37
C ARG A 990 26.10 -7.25 -26.80
N ARG A 991 26.25 -8.28 -25.96
CA ARG A 991 25.69 -9.62 -26.23
C ARG A 991 25.07 -10.21 -24.98
N LEU A 992 24.18 -11.18 -25.17
CA LEU A 992 23.61 -11.99 -24.12
C LEU A 992 24.22 -13.40 -24.21
N PHE A 993 24.89 -13.83 -23.14
CA PHE A 993 25.33 -15.22 -23.04
C PHE A 993 24.22 -16.06 -22.44
N LEU A 994 23.90 -17.19 -23.05
CA LEU A 994 22.91 -18.15 -22.57
C LEU A 994 23.46 -19.57 -22.57
N LYS A 995 22.99 -20.39 -21.63
CA LYS A 995 23.37 -21.80 -21.50
C LYS A 995 22.23 -22.63 -20.98
N THR A 996 22.02 -23.82 -21.53
CA THR A 996 21.15 -24.82 -20.93
C THR A 996 21.91 -25.84 -20.05
N GLU A 997 21.32 -26.22 -18.91
CA GLU A 997 21.92 -27.15 -17.94
C GLU A 997 20.96 -28.31 -17.60
N THR A 998 21.52 -29.50 -17.30
CA THR A 998 20.75 -30.74 -17.05
C THR A 998 20.11 -30.83 -15.66
N HIS A 999 20.46 -29.94 -14.75
CA HIS A 999 19.99 -29.93 -13.37
C HIS A 999 19.37 -28.57 -13.03
N GLY A 1000 18.42 -28.57 -12.10
CA GLY A 1000 17.80 -27.35 -11.58
C GLY A 1000 18.77 -26.44 -10.82
N ILE A 1001 18.20 -25.56 -10.01
CA ILE A 1001 18.89 -24.60 -9.16
C ILE A 1001 20.22 -25.07 -8.56
N TYR A 1002 21.21 -24.20 -8.72
CA TYR A 1002 22.46 -24.24 -7.97
C TYR A 1002 22.36 -23.23 -6.82
N ASN A 1003 22.33 -23.71 -5.57
CA ASN A 1003 22.37 -22.82 -4.40
C ASN A 1003 23.74 -22.16 -4.32
N SER A 1004 23.86 -20.97 -4.91
CA SER A 1004 25.06 -20.16 -4.88
C SER A 1004 25.28 -19.51 -3.51
N THR A 1005 26.52 -19.07 -3.26
CA THR A 1005 26.93 -18.37 -2.03
C THR A 1005 26.68 -16.87 -2.08
N ILE A 1006 25.78 -16.38 -2.94
CA ILE A 1006 25.51 -14.94 -3.06
C ILE A 1006 24.92 -14.40 -1.75
N SER A 1007 25.38 -13.23 -1.36
CA SER A 1007 24.82 -12.50 -0.23
C SER A 1007 23.46 -11.90 -0.58
N ALA A 1008 22.66 -11.59 0.44
CA ALA A 1008 21.38 -10.90 0.25
C ALA A 1008 21.55 -9.48 -0.33
N GLU A 1009 22.70 -8.86 -0.07
CA GLU A 1009 23.06 -7.54 -0.62
C GLU A 1009 23.36 -7.64 -2.12
N GLU A 1010 24.16 -8.63 -2.55
CA GLU A 1010 24.42 -8.87 -3.96
C GLU A 1010 23.14 -9.22 -4.72
N ASP A 1011 22.28 -10.09 -4.18
CA ASP A 1011 20.96 -10.37 -4.78
C ASP A 1011 20.17 -9.07 -4.96
N GLN A 1012 20.09 -8.22 -3.92
CA GLN A 1012 19.36 -6.96 -3.99
C GLN A 1012 19.96 -5.97 -5.02
N GLN A 1013 21.28 -5.81 -5.06
CA GLN A 1013 21.98 -4.95 -6.02
C GLN A 1013 21.89 -5.46 -7.45
N SER A 1014 21.63 -6.76 -7.61
CA SER A 1014 21.48 -7.42 -8.91
C SER A 1014 20.10 -7.26 -9.53
N ARG A 1015 19.08 -6.92 -8.74
CA ARG A 1015 17.71 -6.84 -9.25
C ARG A 1015 17.51 -5.57 -10.06
N SER A 1016 17.00 -5.73 -11.27
CA SER A 1016 16.46 -4.59 -12.01
C SER A 1016 15.21 -4.04 -11.28
N PRO A 1017 14.90 -2.74 -11.42
CA PRO A 1017 13.72 -2.15 -10.79
C PRO A 1017 12.43 -2.89 -11.15
N GLY A 1018 11.70 -3.36 -10.14
CA GLY A 1018 10.46 -4.11 -10.31
C GLY A 1018 10.61 -5.60 -10.65
N MET A 1019 11.83 -6.12 -10.70
CA MET A 1019 12.12 -7.54 -10.96
C MET A 1019 11.49 -8.46 -9.92
N GLN A 1020 10.91 -9.57 -10.38
CA GLN A 1020 10.32 -10.60 -9.54
C GLN A 1020 11.20 -11.84 -9.59
N CYS A 1021 11.73 -12.26 -8.45
CA CYS A 1021 12.52 -13.49 -8.35
C CYS A 1021 11.70 -14.58 -7.64
N ARG A 1022 11.85 -15.84 -8.07
CA ARG A 1022 11.21 -16.96 -7.39
C ARG A 1022 11.79 -17.18 -6.00
N GLY A 1023 10.93 -17.55 -5.07
CA GLY A 1023 11.36 -18.05 -3.76
C GLY A 1023 12.02 -19.43 -3.84
N ARG A 1024 12.68 -19.84 -2.75
CA ARG A 1024 13.24 -21.18 -2.59
C ARG A 1024 12.12 -22.23 -2.43
N ARG A 1025 12.23 -23.34 -3.16
CA ARG A 1025 11.32 -24.50 -3.14
C ARG A 1025 11.91 -25.65 -2.31
N SER A 1026 11.07 -26.59 -1.89
CA SER A 1026 11.51 -27.78 -1.12
C SER A 1026 12.46 -28.69 -1.93
N THR A 1027 12.29 -28.75 -3.25
CA THR A 1027 13.10 -29.55 -4.16
C THR A 1027 14.47 -28.93 -4.46
N ASP A 1028 14.66 -27.64 -4.18
CA ASP A 1028 15.87 -26.89 -4.54
C ASP A 1028 17.15 -27.44 -3.88
N ILE A 1029 17.03 -28.04 -2.69
CA ILE A 1029 18.17 -28.68 -2.02
C ILE A 1029 18.63 -29.91 -2.81
N LYS A 1030 17.68 -30.76 -3.22
CA LYS A 1030 17.97 -31.98 -3.97
C LYS A 1030 18.58 -31.63 -5.33
N GLU A 1031 17.96 -30.70 -6.06
CA GLU A 1031 18.47 -30.26 -7.36
C GLU A 1031 19.87 -29.64 -7.23
N SER A 1032 20.11 -28.81 -6.21
CA SER A 1032 21.44 -28.25 -5.98
C SER A 1032 22.49 -29.29 -5.63
N ILE A 1033 22.15 -30.35 -4.90
CA ILE A 1033 23.07 -31.47 -4.62
C ILE A 1033 23.38 -32.24 -5.92
N LEU A 1034 22.37 -32.51 -6.74
CA LEU A 1034 22.54 -33.17 -8.05
C LEU A 1034 23.42 -32.31 -8.97
N HIS A 1035 23.20 -31.00 -8.97
CA HIS A 1035 24.02 -30.02 -9.69
C HIS A 1035 25.48 -30.07 -9.22
N CYS A 1036 25.73 -29.98 -7.90
CA CYS A 1036 27.08 -30.09 -7.33
C CYS A 1036 27.75 -31.44 -7.64
N GLY A 1037 27.00 -32.54 -7.56
CA GLY A 1037 27.47 -33.87 -7.93
C GLY A 1037 27.88 -33.94 -9.41
N SER A 1038 27.13 -33.30 -10.30
CA SER A 1038 27.47 -33.21 -11.72
C SER A 1038 28.78 -32.44 -11.93
N LEU A 1039 29.04 -31.36 -11.19
CA LEU A 1039 30.32 -30.63 -11.21
C LEU A 1039 31.48 -31.52 -10.73
N ALA A 1040 31.28 -32.32 -9.68
CA ALA A 1040 32.29 -33.29 -9.21
C ALA A 1040 32.61 -34.34 -10.28
N THR A 1041 31.63 -34.78 -11.07
CA THR A 1041 31.87 -35.68 -12.21
C THR A 1041 32.58 -35.01 -13.39
N VAL A 1042 32.58 -33.67 -13.50
CA VAL A 1042 33.41 -32.93 -14.46
C VAL A 1042 34.89 -32.99 -14.06
N PHE A 1043 35.21 -32.95 -12.76
CA PHE A 1043 36.59 -33.11 -12.26
C PHE A 1043 37.16 -34.52 -12.46
N THR A 1044 36.31 -35.55 -12.49
CA THR A 1044 36.74 -36.95 -12.69
C THR A 1044 36.66 -37.45 -14.13
N ARG A 1045 35.96 -36.72 -15.03
CA ARG A 1045 35.94 -37.01 -16.48
C ARG A 1045 37.01 -36.20 -17.22
N LYS A 1046 38.27 -36.59 -17.05
CA LYS A 1046 39.34 -36.23 -18.00
C LYS A 1046 39.13 -37.01 -19.29
N GLY A 1047 38.44 -36.40 -20.26
CA GLY A 1047 38.33 -36.92 -21.61
C GLY A 1047 38.15 -35.78 -22.61
N ASP A 1048 38.67 -35.98 -23.82
CA ASP A 1048 38.48 -35.13 -25.00
C ASP A 1048 37.02 -35.19 -25.48
N GLY A 1049 36.08 -34.72 -24.66
CA GLY A 1049 34.68 -34.63 -25.01
C GLY A 1049 34.50 -33.76 -26.25
N ARG A 1050 34.34 -34.41 -27.40
CA ARG A 1050 34.11 -33.84 -28.73
C ARG A 1050 32.74 -33.16 -28.76
N GLY A 1051 32.72 -31.82 -28.82
CA GLY A 1051 31.52 -30.97 -28.80
C GLY A 1051 31.69 -29.70 -27.95
N ASN A 1052 30.77 -28.74 -28.07
CA ASN A 1052 30.71 -27.46 -27.32
C ASN A 1052 30.45 -27.62 -25.80
N ARG A 1053 30.93 -28.71 -25.21
CA ARG A 1053 30.66 -29.16 -23.84
C ARG A 1053 31.45 -28.40 -22.78
N LYS A 1054 32.46 -27.61 -23.19
CA LYS A 1054 33.33 -26.80 -22.31
C LYS A 1054 33.19 -25.32 -22.66
N GLU A 1055 32.62 -24.57 -21.73
CA GLU A 1055 32.53 -23.11 -21.71
C GLU A 1055 33.84 -22.46 -21.26
N ASP A 1056 34.86 -23.29 -21.06
CA ASP A 1056 36.17 -22.89 -20.61
C ASP A 1056 36.94 -22.27 -21.77
N PHE A 1057 37.77 -21.30 -21.41
CA PHE A 1057 38.77 -20.74 -22.30
C PHE A 1057 39.52 -21.86 -23.05
N PRO A 1058 39.52 -21.88 -24.39
CA PRO A 1058 40.00 -23.03 -25.16
C PRO A 1058 41.43 -23.43 -24.77
N ASN A 1059 41.67 -24.73 -24.60
CA ASN A 1059 42.96 -25.20 -24.07
C ASN A 1059 44.16 -24.79 -24.96
N SER A 1060 43.99 -24.85 -26.28
CA SER A 1060 45.00 -24.41 -27.25
C SER A 1060 45.37 -22.93 -27.07
N ILE A 1061 44.35 -22.06 -27.00
CA ILE A 1061 44.51 -20.63 -26.78
C ILE A 1061 45.11 -20.35 -25.39
N ARG A 1062 44.67 -21.08 -24.36
CA ARG A 1062 45.18 -20.96 -23.00
C ARG A 1062 46.67 -21.26 -22.91
N VAL A 1063 47.13 -22.35 -23.54
CA VAL A 1063 48.56 -22.69 -23.61
C VAL A 1063 49.33 -21.60 -24.36
N ALA A 1064 48.78 -21.11 -25.48
CA ALA A 1064 49.40 -20.03 -26.24
C ALA A 1064 49.51 -18.71 -25.44
N MET A 1065 48.46 -18.35 -24.68
CA MET A 1065 48.45 -17.20 -23.79
C MET A 1065 49.55 -17.29 -22.72
N HIS A 1066 49.67 -18.44 -22.03
CA HIS A 1066 50.72 -18.63 -21.03
C HIS A 1066 52.12 -18.61 -21.64
N ASN A 1067 52.29 -19.13 -22.85
CA ASN A 1067 53.55 -19.05 -23.59
C ASN A 1067 53.88 -17.59 -23.96
N ALA A 1068 52.90 -16.81 -24.43
CA ALA A 1068 53.06 -15.39 -24.72
C ALA A 1068 53.43 -14.58 -23.46
N ALA A 1069 52.73 -14.81 -22.34
CA ALA A 1069 53.04 -14.19 -21.06
C ALA A 1069 54.46 -14.56 -20.56
N SER A 1070 54.86 -15.82 -20.72
CA SER A 1070 56.21 -16.26 -20.37
C SER A 1070 57.28 -15.59 -21.22
N ARG A 1071 57.02 -15.42 -22.53
CA ARG A 1071 57.93 -14.70 -23.45
C ARG A 1071 58.02 -13.21 -23.09
N LEU A 1072 56.90 -12.55 -22.79
CA LEU A 1072 56.91 -11.16 -22.30
C LEU A 1072 57.78 -11.00 -21.05
N LYS A 1073 57.68 -11.93 -20.09
CA LYS A 1073 58.55 -11.95 -18.90
C LYS A 1073 60.03 -12.12 -19.26
N GLN A 1074 60.36 -12.98 -20.22
CA GLN A 1074 61.73 -13.20 -20.69
C GLN A 1074 62.34 -11.98 -21.37
N VAL A 1075 61.55 -11.16 -22.05
CA VAL A 1075 62.02 -9.94 -22.74
C VAL A 1075 61.91 -8.67 -21.91
N GLY A 1076 61.52 -8.76 -20.62
CA GLY A 1076 61.52 -7.66 -19.66
C GLY A 1076 60.17 -6.97 -19.41
N PHE A 1077 59.08 -7.42 -20.03
CA PHE A 1077 57.73 -6.85 -19.89
C PHE A 1077 56.89 -7.62 -18.85
N LYS A 1078 57.31 -7.57 -17.59
CA LYS A 1078 56.68 -8.36 -16.51
C LYS A 1078 55.25 -7.91 -16.21
N ASP A 1079 55.02 -6.59 -16.16
CA ASP A 1079 53.71 -6.02 -15.85
C ASP A 1079 52.71 -6.29 -16.98
N GLU A 1080 53.16 -6.23 -18.24
CA GLU A 1080 52.36 -6.56 -19.42
C GLU A 1080 52.02 -8.06 -19.46
N ALA A 1081 52.95 -8.91 -19.04
CA ALA A 1081 52.68 -10.35 -18.93
C ALA A 1081 51.60 -10.66 -17.90
N ASP A 1082 51.59 -9.94 -16.78
CA ASP A 1082 50.56 -10.09 -15.74
C ASP A 1082 49.23 -9.47 -16.19
N LYS A 1083 49.25 -8.32 -16.90
CA LYS A 1083 48.06 -7.73 -17.56
C LYS A 1083 47.47 -8.64 -18.64
N LEU A 1084 48.30 -9.36 -19.42
CA LEU A 1084 47.82 -10.23 -20.51
C LEU A 1084 46.90 -11.33 -19.98
N ILE A 1085 47.25 -11.92 -18.83
CA ILE A 1085 46.52 -13.04 -18.20
C ILE A 1085 45.38 -12.58 -17.26
N GLU A 1086 45.30 -11.29 -16.94
CA GLU A 1086 44.30 -10.72 -16.05
C GLU A 1086 42.87 -11.01 -16.52
N GLY A 1087 42.02 -11.54 -15.62
CA GLY A 1087 40.65 -11.96 -15.94
C GLY A 1087 40.54 -13.35 -16.59
N ASN A 1088 41.65 -14.03 -16.86
CA ASN A 1088 41.72 -15.40 -17.43
C ASN A 1088 42.62 -16.34 -16.60
N ASN A 1089 42.80 -16.05 -15.31
CA ASN A 1089 43.70 -16.79 -14.43
C ASN A 1089 43.15 -18.15 -13.95
N ASP A 1090 44.00 -19.17 -13.97
CA ASP A 1090 43.73 -20.54 -13.51
C ASP A 1090 44.44 -20.84 -12.18
N GLY A 1091 43.92 -20.29 -11.07
CA GLY A 1091 44.35 -20.65 -9.71
C GLY A 1091 43.48 -21.75 -9.10
N ILE A 1092 44.05 -22.61 -8.25
CA ILE A 1092 43.31 -23.68 -7.51
C ILE A 1092 42.09 -23.14 -6.74
N PHE A 1093 42.12 -21.86 -6.32
CA PHE A 1093 41.06 -21.17 -5.60
C PHE A 1093 40.48 -19.93 -6.33
N ARG A 1094 41.01 -19.56 -7.51
CA ARG A 1094 40.59 -18.41 -8.32
C ARG A 1094 40.62 -18.80 -9.80
N LYS A 1095 39.52 -19.38 -10.27
CA LYS A 1095 39.24 -19.48 -11.71
C LYS A 1095 38.53 -18.20 -12.16
N GLU A 1096 39.22 -17.35 -12.89
CA GLU A 1096 38.65 -16.24 -13.65
C GLU A 1096 38.59 -16.68 -15.13
N ASN A 1097 37.48 -16.39 -15.81
CA ASN A 1097 37.28 -16.76 -17.22
C ASN A 1097 36.55 -15.62 -17.93
N GLY A 1098 37.32 -14.68 -18.47
CA GLY A 1098 36.85 -13.63 -19.37
C GLY A 1098 36.85 -14.07 -20.84
N GLY A 1099 37.51 -15.19 -21.16
CA GLY A 1099 37.52 -15.81 -22.47
C GLY A 1099 38.43 -15.13 -23.50
N ILE A 1100 38.22 -15.46 -24.78
CA ILE A 1100 38.97 -14.90 -25.91
C ILE A 1100 38.79 -13.39 -26.00
N ARG A 1101 37.56 -12.91 -25.77
CA ARG A 1101 37.22 -11.49 -25.71
C ARG A 1101 38.14 -10.72 -24.76
N LYS A 1102 38.22 -11.15 -23.48
CA LYS A 1102 39.06 -10.50 -22.47
C LYS A 1102 40.55 -10.56 -22.82
N LEU A 1103 41.02 -11.67 -23.38
CA LEU A 1103 42.40 -11.79 -23.85
C LEU A 1103 42.73 -10.73 -24.91
N LEU A 1104 41.85 -10.58 -25.91
CA LEU A 1104 42.04 -9.60 -26.98
C LEU A 1104 41.97 -8.16 -26.45
N GLU A 1105 41.08 -7.86 -25.50
CA GLU A 1105 41.05 -6.57 -24.82
C GLU A 1105 42.37 -6.27 -24.11
N ASN A 1106 42.94 -7.25 -23.40
CA ASN A 1106 44.22 -7.09 -22.72
C ASN A 1106 45.35 -6.84 -23.74
N MET A 1107 45.37 -7.55 -24.87
CA MET A 1107 46.34 -7.35 -25.95
C MET A 1107 46.25 -5.93 -26.52
N VAL A 1108 45.05 -5.44 -26.82
CA VAL A 1108 44.83 -4.08 -27.35
C VAL A 1108 45.31 -3.03 -26.35
N LYS A 1109 44.96 -3.15 -25.06
CA LYS A 1109 45.39 -2.20 -24.02
C LYS A 1109 46.91 -2.16 -23.86
N ILE A 1110 47.57 -3.31 -23.91
CA ILE A 1110 49.02 -3.40 -23.86
C ILE A 1110 49.63 -2.70 -25.09
N GLN A 1111 49.15 -2.99 -26.30
CA GLN A 1111 49.65 -2.33 -27.52
C GLN A 1111 49.44 -0.81 -27.51
N GLN A 1112 48.26 -0.34 -27.10
CA GLN A 1112 47.94 1.09 -27.01
C GLN A 1112 48.88 1.82 -26.04
N THR A 1113 49.20 1.21 -24.89
CA THR A 1113 50.10 1.81 -23.89
C THR A 1113 51.46 2.22 -24.48
N TYR A 1114 52.03 1.43 -25.40
CA TYR A 1114 53.32 1.72 -26.04
C TYR A 1114 53.19 2.54 -27.31
N ALA A 1115 52.08 2.41 -28.04
CA ALA A 1115 51.76 3.28 -29.17
C ALA A 1115 51.63 4.74 -28.71
N ASP A 1116 50.90 4.99 -27.62
CA ASP A 1116 50.69 6.33 -27.06
C ASP A 1116 51.99 6.92 -26.45
N ALA A 1117 52.89 6.06 -25.98
CA ALA A 1117 54.20 6.45 -25.47
C ALA A 1117 55.26 6.69 -26.57
N ASN A 1118 54.93 6.48 -27.85
CA ASN A 1118 55.86 6.51 -28.99
C ASN A 1118 57.08 5.57 -28.84
N ASP A 1119 56.98 4.49 -28.06
CA ASP A 1119 58.05 3.50 -27.90
C ASP A 1119 57.95 2.41 -28.98
N THR A 1120 58.51 2.71 -30.15
CA THR A 1120 58.48 1.82 -31.33
C THR A 1120 59.20 0.50 -31.10
N VAL A 1121 60.30 0.48 -30.34
CA VAL A 1121 61.11 -0.72 -30.11
C VAL A 1121 60.37 -1.72 -29.22
N SER A 1122 59.75 -1.25 -28.14
CA SER A 1122 58.93 -2.12 -27.28
C SER A 1122 57.65 -2.57 -27.99
N SER A 1123 57.03 -1.67 -28.76
CA SER A 1123 55.83 -1.96 -29.56
C SER A 1123 56.07 -3.08 -30.57
N GLU A 1124 57.19 -3.07 -31.31
CA GLU A 1124 57.55 -4.12 -32.27
C GLU A 1124 57.78 -5.49 -31.58
N LYS A 1125 58.48 -5.51 -30.45
CA LYS A 1125 58.72 -6.75 -29.68
C LYS A 1125 57.43 -7.38 -29.17
N ILE A 1126 56.52 -6.55 -28.66
CA ILE A 1126 55.20 -6.98 -28.18
C ILE A 1126 54.33 -7.46 -29.35
N ALA A 1127 54.32 -6.72 -30.46
CA ALA A 1127 53.56 -7.08 -31.66
C ALA A 1127 53.98 -8.45 -32.22
N GLY A 1128 55.27 -8.78 -32.23
CA GLY A 1128 55.76 -10.09 -32.64
C GLY A 1128 55.22 -11.24 -31.77
N ILE A 1129 55.22 -11.07 -30.44
CA ILE A 1129 54.68 -12.07 -29.51
C ILE A 1129 53.15 -12.21 -29.67
N PHE A 1130 52.45 -11.10 -29.88
CA PHE A 1130 51.01 -11.08 -30.08
C PHE A 1130 50.59 -11.65 -31.43
N SER A 1131 51.40 -11.51 -32.48
CA SER A 1131 51.15 -12.14 -33.78
C SER A 1131 51.07 -13.66 -33.66
N ASP A 1132 52.00 -14.28 -32.93
CA ASP A 1132 52.01 -15.74 -32.70
C ASP A 1132 50.75 -16.20 -31.95
N LEU A 1133 50.32 -15.42 -30.95
CA LEU A 1133 49.08 -15.70 -30.21
C LEU A 1133 47.83 -15.53 -31.09
N MET A 1134 47.79 -14.50 -31.93
CA MET A 1134 46.69 -14.26 -32.87
C MET A 1134 46.54 -15.38 -33.90
N LEU A 1135 47.63 -15.96 -34.38
CA LEU A 1135 47.59 -17.11 -35.28
C LEU A 1135 46.88 -18.30 -34.62
N VAL A 1136 47.19 -18.61 -33.36
CA VAL A 1136 46.51 -19.71 -32.64
C VAL A 1136 45.02 -19.41 -32.42
N ILE A 1137 44.64 -18.15 -32.20
CA ILE A 1137 43.23 -17.72 -32.09
C ILE A 1137 42.51 -17.88 -33.43
N GLN A 1138 43.16 -17.55 -34.55
CA GLN A 1138 42.61 -17.71 -35.90
C GLN A 1138 42.48 -19.18 -36.29
N ASP A 1139 43.50 -20.01 -36.04
CA ASP A 1139 43.44 -21.46 -36.27
C ASP A 1139 42.29 -22.10 -35.51
N TYR A 1140 42.08 -21.69 -34.26
CA TYR A 1140 40.94 -22.15 -33.46
C TYR A 1140 39.58 -21.74 -34.08
N ALA A 1141 39.47 -20.59 -34.74
CA ALA A 1141 38.24 -20.22 -35.46
C ALA A 1141 37.99 -21.12 -36.69
N ASP A 1142 39.07 -21.59 -37.32
CA ASP A 1142 39.04 -22.41 -38.54
C ASP A 1142 38.92 -23.93 -38.30
N GLU A 1143 39.05 -24.41 -37.05
CA GLU A 1143 38.88 -25.82 -36.69
C GLU A 1143 37.51 -26.39 -37.14
N THR A 1144 37.52 -27.45 -37.95
CA THR A 1144 36.33 -28.23 -38.35
C THR A 1144 36.22 -29.54 -37.56
N GLN A 1145 35.04 -29.90 -37.06
CA GLN A 1145 34.78 -31.19 -36.38
C GLN A 1145 33.74 -32.03 -37.13
N ASP A 1146 34.05 -33.32 -37.37
CA ASP A 1146 33.12 -34.40 -37.77
C ASP A 1146 32.10 -34.04 -38.88
N GLY A 1147 32.55 -33.34 -39.93
CA GLY A 1147 31.71 -32.99 -41.09
C GLY A 1147 30.78 -31.78 -40.91
N ASN A 1148 30.84 -31.09 -39.77
CA ASN A 1148 30.16 -29.80 -39.55
C ASN A 1148 31.08 -28.62 -39.93
N LYS A 1149 30.49 -27.48 -40.35
CA LYS A 1149 31.22 -26.30 -40.84
C LYS A 1149 32.07 -25.62 -39.74
N LYS A 1150 32.99 -24.74 -40.17
CA LYS A 1150 33.80 -23.83 -39.33
C LYS A 1150 32.98 -23.14 -38.23
N ARG A 1151 33.60 -22.80 -37.10
CA ARG A 1151 32.98 -21.92 -36.08
C ARG A 1151 32.67 -20.57 -36.73
N THR A 1152 31.40 -20.18 -36.79
CA THR A 1152 31.00 -18.90 -37.40
C THR A 1152 30.91 -17.78 -36.35
N GLY A 1153 30.74 -16.55 -36.85
CA GLY A 1153 30.72 -15.33 -36.04
C GLY A 1153 32.11 -14.76 -35.74
N ASP A 1154 32.15 -13.51 -35.28
CA ASP A 1154 33.41 -12.82 -34.98
C ASP A 1154 34.07 -13.38 -33.71
N ILE A 1155 35.29 -13.91 -33.87
CA ILE A 1155 36.11 -14.47 -32.80
C ILE A 1155 36.37 -13.46 -31.67
N LYS A 1156 36.36 -12.15 -31.97
CA LYS A 1156 36.57 -11.07 -30.99
C LYS A 1156 35.47 -11.02 -29.94
N ASN A 1157 34.28 -11.53 -30.26
CA ASN A 1157 33.11 -11.46 -29.39
C ASN A 1157 32.89 -12.74 -28.57
N ARG A 1158 33.80 -13.71 -28.67
CA ARG A 1158 33.68 -15.06 -28.12
C ARG A 1158 34.27 -15.19 -26.72
N ILE A 1159 33.61 -15.92 -25.83
CA ILE A 1159 34.12 -16.33 -24.52
C ILE A 1159 34.83 -17.68 -24.66
N GLY A 1160 34.18 -18.68 -25.26
CA GLY A 1160 34.67 -20.04 -25.43
C GLY A 1160 34.00 -20.78 -26.61
N ASN A 1161 33.50 -22.00 -26.39
CA ASN A 1161 32.92 -22.82 -27.46
C ASN A 1161 31.42 -22.55 -27.73
N GLU A 1162 30.84 -21.44 -27.27
CA GLU A 1162 29.42 -21.13 -27.51
C GLU A 1162 29.10 -20.87 -28.99
N VAL A 1163 27.84 -21.04 -29.40
CA VAL A 1163 27.43 -20.66 -30.76
C VAL A 1163 27.17 -19.16 -30.81
N MET A 1164 27.75 -18.48 -31.79
CA MET A 1164 27.52 -17.05 -32.02
C MET A 1164 26.31 -16.89 -32.93
N LEU A 1165 25.26 -16.23 -32.42
CA LEU A 1165 24.02 -15.96 -33.17
C LEU A 1165 23.85 -14.45 -33.37
N GLU A 1166 23.72 -14.05 -34.63
CA GLU A 1166 23.34 -12.71 -35.05
C GLU A 1166 21.85 -12.66 -35.39
N ASN A 1167 21.29 -11.46 -35.51
CA ASN A 1167 19.86 -11.29 -35.78
C ASN A 1167 19.44 -11.89 -37.14
N GLU A 1168 20.33 -11.87 -38.15
CA GLU A 1168 20.01 -12.43 -39.46
C GLU A 1168 19.87 -13.96 -39.46
N ASP A 1169 20.48 -14.64 -38.48
CA ASP A 1169 20.46 -16.10 -38.38
C ASP A 1169 19.05 -16.66 -38.12
N PHE A 1170 18.09 -15.79 -37.75
CA PHE A 1170 16.69 -16.13 -37.47
C PHE A 1170 15.74 -15.96 -38.66
N ASN A 1171 16.26 -15.56 -39.82
CA ASN A 1171 15.42 -15.32 -41.01
C ASN A 1171 15.01 -16.62 -41.74
N PHE A 1172 15.73 -17.74 -41.57
CA PHE A 1172 15.46 -19.06 -42.21
C PHE A 1172 15.03 -18.95 -43.69
N THR A 1173 15.70 -18.09 -44.43
CA THR A 1173 15.61 -17.99 -45.89
C THR A 1173 16.69 -18.88 -46.49
N ASN A 1174 16.43 -19.55 -47.61
CA ASN A 1174 17.45 -20.30 -48.34
C ASN A 1174 18.64 -19.38 -48.68
N ALA A 1175 19.73 -19.46 -47.91
CA ALA A 1175 21.01 -18.99 -48.41
C ALA A 1175 21.39 -19.91 -49.58
N PRO A 1176 21.90 -19.38 -50.71
CA PRO A 1176 22.34 -20.22 -51.81
C PRO A 1176 23.34 -21.24 -51.26
N GLN A 1177 23.04 -22.52 -51.45
CA GLN A 1177 23.99 -23.60 -51.25
C GLN A 1177 25.10 -23.40 -52.29
N ASN A 1178 26.07 -22.53 -51.99
CA ASN A 1178 27.34 -22.59 -52.69
C ASN A 1178 28.07 -23.84 -52.15
N ILE A 1179 27.99 -24.87 -52.99
CA ILE A 1179 28.82 -26.08 -53.00
C ILE A 1179 30.29 -25.70 -53.04
#